data_AF-A0A0K2ZRL7-F1
#
_entry.id   AF-A0A0K2ZRL7-F1
#
_cell.length_a   1.000
_cell.length_b   1.000
_cell.length_c   1.000
_cell.angle_alpha   90.00
_cell.angle_beta   90.00
_cell.angle_gamma   90.00
#
_symmetry.space_group_name_H-M   'P 1'
#
loop_
_entity.id
_entity.type
_entity.pdbx_description
1 polymer ?
#
loop_
_entity_poly.entity_id
_entity_poly.type
_entity_poly.pdbx_seq_one_letter_code
_entity_poly.pdbx_strand_id
1 'polypeptide(L)'
;MTDSAPVSSIPARILDGRRIADELLDQLKLRVDARLAAGQPRPGLAVVLVGGDPASAVYVRNKRRAAEKVGIEAFDYDLPAGTGEAELLALIDRLNADPKIHGILVQLPLPGIPDASRLIHRIDPRKDVDGFHPENVGHLALREFGLRPCTPRGIVTLLGHTDQPVRGRNATIVGVSNHVGRPMALELLIAGCTVSCCHKFTPPEVLQARVRDADILVVAVGRPGLIPGEWVKPGAVVIDVGINRLDDGRLVGDVSFDAAAQRASWITPVPGGVGPMTVATLMQNTIEAADGAGTRDPGLGKSFKDPAEASDSRYFVALPMDARVPSPESPLFSHSLHSPFRLKCRASPHSGPPMLRIQAEALTYDDVSLVPAHSIVLPKDVSLETRLTRDLRLKLPILSAAMDTVTEHRLAVAMAQLGGIGIIHKNLTPAQQAAEVAKVKKFEAGVITEPFTVGPETTIGEVLKLTRARNISGVPVVDGSELVGIVTSRDMRFEKKLDDPVRHIMTKKDRLITVREGASDEEVLQLLHRNRIEKILVVNDSFELRGLITVKDIQKKTDNPNAAKDASTRLLVGAAVGVGGDTEQRIELLAAAGVDVVIVDTAHGHSQGVIDRVAWVKKTYPQLQVIGGNIVTGDAALALMDAGADAVKVGVGPGSICTTRVVAGVGVPQITAVDMVAEALQDRIPLIADGGIRYSGDIGKALVAGASTVMVGGLFAGTEEAPGEVELFQGRSYKSYRGMGSLGAMEKGSKDRYFQDASDADKLVPEGIEGRVPYRGPLSGIIHQLVGGLRATMGYVGCATIEDMRTKPRFVTITGAGQRESHVHDVQITKEPPNYRMG
;
A
#
# COMPACT_ATOMS: atom_id res chain seq x y z
N MET A 1 -26.29 -41.02 -9.45
CA MET A 1 -27.63 -40.50 -9.79
C MET A 1 -28.44 -40.52 -8.51
N THR A 2 -28.61 -39.36 -7.90
CA THR A 2 -29.57 -39.14 -6.82
C THR A 2 -30.47 -38.02 -7.31
N ASP A 3 -31.67 -38.41 -7.74
CA ASP A 3 -32.76 -37.55 -8.17
C ASP A 3 -33.10 -36.54 -7.07
N SER A 4 -32.88 -35.26 -7.35
CA SER A 4 -33.56 -34.17 -6.65
C SER A 4 -34.89 -33.92 -7.37
N ALA A 5 -35.99 -34.03 -6.63
CA ALA A 5 -37.35 -33.81 -7.10
C ALA A 5 -37.50 -32.54 -7.97
N PRO A 6 -38.39 -32.54 -8.97
CA PRO A 6 -38.61 -31.37 -9.81
C PRO A 6 -39.13 -30.21 -8.96
N VAL A 7 -38.32 -29.17 -8.83
CA VAL A 7 -38.75 -27.89 -8.24
C VAL A 7 -39.89 -27.38 -9.12
N SER A 8 -41.09 -27.26 -8.55
CA SER A 8 -42.25 -26.71 -9.25
C SER A 8 -41.89 -25.30 -9.74
N SER A 9 -41.86 -25.10 -11.06
CA SER A 9 -41.56 -23.81 -11.69
C SER A 9 -42.75 -22.86 -11.52
N ILE A 10 -42.84 -22.22 -10.36
CA ILE A 10 -43.70 -21.03 -10.22
C ILE A 10 -42.96 -19.89 -10.94
N PRO A 11 -43.55 -19.27 -11.98
CA PRO A 11 -42.92 -18.16 -12.68
C PRO A 11 -42.69 -16.98 -11.71
N ALA A 12 -41.58 -16.27 -11.91
CA ALA A 12 -41.18 -15.14 -11.07
C ALA A 12 -42.28 -14.08 -11.00
N ARG A 13 -42.45 -13.50 -9.81
CA ARG A 13 -43.30 -12.31 -9.65
C ARG A 13 -42.59 -11.08 -10.21
N ILE A 14 -43.32 -10.26 -10.95
CA ILE A 14 -42.77 -9.02 -11.53
C ILE A 14 -42.66 -7.96 -10.44
N LEU A 15 -41.44 -7.47 -10.25
CA LEU A 15 -41.16 -6.34 -9.38
C LEU A 15 -41.40 -5.04 -10.16
N ASP A 16 -42.68 -4.65 -10.24
CA ASP A 16 -43.14 -3.49 -11.00
C ASP A 16 -42.71 -2.18 -10.34
N GLY A 17 -41.59 -1.65 -10.80
CA GLY A 17 -41.05 -0.39 -10.31
C GLY A 17 -41.84 0.84 -10.75
N ARG A 18 -42.71 0.77 -11.77
CA ARG A 18 -43.59 1.90 -12.12
C ARG A 18 -44.64 2.10 -11.04
N ARG A 19 -45.35 1.01 -10.68
CA ARG A 19 -46.36 1.05 -9.62
C ARG A 19 -45.76 1.54 -8.30
N ILE A 20 -44.63 0.98 -7.88
CA ILE A 20 -43.96 1.35 -6.62
C ILE A 20 -43.45 2.81 -6.68
N ALA A 21 -42.91 3.25 -7.82
CA ALA A 21 -42.49 4.64 -7.98
C ALA A 21 -43.69 5.60 -7.92
N ASP A 22 -44.82 5.26 -8.52
CA ASP A 22 -46.04 6.07 -8.47
C ASP A 22 -46.57 6.20 -7.04
N GLU A 23 -46.61 5.10 -6.28
CA GLU A 23 -46.98 5.09 -4.85
C GLU A 23 -46.04 5.97 -4.02
N LEU A 24 -44.72 5.90 -4.27
CA LEU A 24 -43.74 6.75 -3.61
C LEU A 24 -43.96 8.24 -3.97
N LEU A 25 -44.16 8.56 -5.24
CA LEU A 25 -44.42 9.95 -5.67
C LEU A 25 -45.69 10.52 -5.04
N ASP A 26 -46.75 9.71 -4.89
CA ASP A 26 -47.99 10.13 -4.24
C ASP A 26 -47.77 10.42 -2.75
N GLN A 27 -46.97 9.60 -2.05
CA GLN A 27 -46.57 9.87 -0.67
C GLN A 27 -45.71 11.14 -0.54
N LEU A 28 -44.77 11.35 -1.47
CA LEU A 28 -43.93 12.55 -1.50
C LEU A 28 -44.76 13.81 -1.75
N LYS A 29 -45.80 13.73 -2.60
CA LYS A 29 -46.73 14.84 -2.81
C LYS A 29 -47.38 15.27 -1.50
N LEU A 30 -47.88 14.31 -0.71
CA LEU A 30 -48.48 14.61 0.60
C LEU A 30 -47.48 15.31 1.54
N ARG A 31 -46.20 14.92 1.50
CA ARG A 31 -45.15 15.60 2.27
C ARG A 31 -44.92 17.04 1.82
N VAL A 32 -44.89 17.31 0.51
CA VAL A 32 -44.76 18.67 -0.01
C VAL A 32 -45.98 19.52 0.32
N ASP A 33 -47.19 18.98 0.17
CA ASP A 33 -48.42 19.67 0.52
C ASP A 33 -48.45 20.04 2.02
N ALA A 34 -48.01 19.13 2.90
CA ALA A 34 -47.87 19.38 4.34
C ALA A 34 -46.80 20.44 4.65
N ARG A 35 -45.66 20.40 3.96
CA ARG A 35 -44.59 21.40 4.05
C ARG A 35 -45.09 22.80 3.71
N LEU A 36 -45.85 22.93 2.62
CA LEU A 36 -46.43 24.20 2.19
C LEU A 36 -47.50 24.69 3.19
N ALA A 37 -48.34 23.79 3.71
CA ALA A 37 -49.32 24.12 4.74
C ALA A 37 -48.66 24.61 6.05
N ALA A 38 -47.44 24.15 6.36
CA ALA A 38 -46.63 24.62 7.48
C ALA A 38 -45.90 25.95 7.21
N GLY A 39 -46.14 26.61 6.06
CA GLY A 39 -45.51 27.88 5.69
C GLY A 39 -44.04 27.78 5.28
N GLN A 40 -43.51 26.56 5.07
CA GLN A 40 -42.15 26.35 4.61
C GLN A 40 -42.03 26.54 3.09
N PRO A 41 -40.87 26.97 2.56
CA PRO A 41 -40.69 27.19 1.14
C PRO A 41 -40.80 25.88 0.35
N ARG A 42 -41.35 26.00 -0.87
CA ARG A 42 -41.44 24.88 -1.82
C ARG A 42 -40.04 24.31 -2.10
N PRO A 43 -39.86 22.98 -2.15
CA PRO A 43 -38.59 22.40 -2.60
C PRO A 43 -38.30 22.80 -4.05
N GLY A 44 -37.04 23.14 -4.33
CA GLY A 44 -36.60 23.58 -5.65
C GLY A 44 -35.51 22.66 -6.21
N LEU A 45 -35.67 22.23 -7.45
CA LEU A 45 -34.76 21.32 -8.15
C LEU A 45 -34.22 21.99 -9.42
N ALA A 46 -32.93 22.25 -9.47
CA ALA A 46 -32.25 22.67 -10.69
C ALA A 46 -31.89 21.45 -11.54
N VAL A 47 -32.31 21.45 -12.81
CA VAL A 47 -32.02 20.39 -13.78
C VAL A 47 -31.17 20.96 -14.92
N VAL A 48 -29.91 20.54 -14.99
CA VAL A 48 -28.95 20.98 -16.01
C VAL A 48 -28.82 19.90 -17.09
N LEU A 49 -29.19 20.26 -18.32
CA LEU A 49 -29.07 19.40 -19.51
C LEU A 49 -28.13 20.06 -20.52
N VAL A 50 -27.13 19.32 -21.02
CA VAL A 50 -26.18 19.83 -22.03
C VAL A 50 -26.33 19.04 -23.33
N GLY A 51 -26.63 19.76 -24.41
CA GLY A 51 -26.82 19.17 -25.73
C GLY A 51 -28.21 18.55 -25.95
N GLY A 52 -28.35 17.84 -27.08
CA GLY A 52 -29.63 17.36 -27.59
C GLY A 52 -29.78 15.84 -27.67
N ASP A 53 -29.06 15.09 -26.83
CA ASP A 53 -29.16 13.62 -26.82
C ASP A 53 -30.62 13.17 -26.55
N PRO A 54 -31.27 12.44 -27.48
CA PRO A 54 -32.68 12.06 -27.33
C PRO A 54 -32.97 11.22 -26.08
N ALA A 55 -32.04 10.38 -25.64
CA ALA A 55 -32.21 9.57 -24.44
C ALA A 55 -32.21 10.43 -23.17
N SER A 56 -31.27 11.36 -23.08
CA SER A 56 -31.19 12.36 -22.00
C SER A 56 -32.41 13.27 -21.95
N ALA A 57 -32.93 13.69 -23.12
CA ALA A 57 -34.14 14.51 -23.22
C ALA A 57 -35.41 13.78 -22.71
N VAL A 58 -35.55 12.49 -22.99
CA VAL A 58 -36.66 11.67 -22.45
C VAL A 58 -36.53 11.53 -20.93
N TYR A 59 -35.32 11.32 -20.44
CA TYR A 59 -35.07 11.14 -19.01
C TYR A 59 -35.34 12.43 -18.22
N VAL A 60 -34.85 13.58 -18.71
CA VAL A 60 -35.14 14.90 -18.12
C VAL A 60 -36.64 15.21 -18.14
N ARG A 61 -37.34 14.89 -19.23
CA ARG A 61 -38.81 15.08 -19.31
C ARG A 61 -39.55 14.28 -18.23
N ASN A 62 -39.14 13.04 -17.98
CA ASN A 62 -39.75 12.23 -16.93
C ASN A 62 -39.49 12.81 -15.54
N LYS A 63 -38.29 13.35 -15.29
CA LYS A 63 -37.97 14.04 -14.03
C LYS A 63 -38.79 15.31 -13.84
N ARG A 64 -38.95 16.13 -14.89
CA ARG A 64 -39.83 17.33 -14.87
C ARG A 64 -41.26 16.95 -14.51
N ARG A 65 -41.81 15.92 -15.16
CA ARG A 65 -43.16 15.42 -14.87
C ARG A 65 -43.31 14.90 -13.43
N ALA A 66 -42.29 14.22 -12.90
CA ALA A 66 -42.31 13.75 -11.52
C ALA A 66 -42.23 14.90 -10.51
N ALA A 67 -41.39 15.91 -10.77
CA ALA A 67 -41.30 17.12 -9.94
C ALA A 67 -42.65 17.85 -9.90
N GLU A 68 -43.29 18.03 -11.06
CA GLU A 68 -44.62 18.62 -11.16
C GLU A 68 -45.67 17.81 -10.39
N LYS A 69 -45.70 16.47 -10.57
CA LYS A 69 -46.61 15.57 -9.85
C LYS A 69 -46.47 15.73 -8.33
N VAL A 70 -45.25 15.83 -7.83
CA VAL A 70 -44.95 15.93 -6.39
C VAL A 70 -45.14 17.36 -5.85
N GLY A 71 -45.14 18.38 -6.71
CA GLY A 71 -45.24 19.79 -6.31
C GLY A 71 -43.89 20.48 -6.05
N ILE A 72 -42.79 19.90 -6.54
CA ILE A 72 -41.44 20.49 -6.52
C ILE A 72 -41.34 21.55 -7.61
N GLU A 73 -40.72 22.70 -7.32
CA GLU A 73 -40.42 23.74 -8.31
C GLU A 73 -39.19 23.34 -9.13
N ALA A 74 -39.36 23.13 -10.43
CA ALA A 74 -38.27 22.77 -11.34
C ALA A 74 -37.67 24.01 -12.00
N PHE A 75 -36.33 24.12 -11.96
CA PHE A 75 -35.55 25.17 -12.61
C PHE A 75 -34.70 24.55 -13.71
N ASP A 76 -35.11 24.76 -14.96
CA ASP A 76 -34.52 24.08 -16.11
C ASP A 76 -33.41 24.91 -16.76
N TYR A 77 -32.26 24.27 -16.99
CA TYR A 77 -31.10 24.84 -17.66
C TYR A 77 -30.72 23.95 -18.85
N ASP A 78 -31.35 24.20 -19.99
CA ASP A 78 -31.09 23.51 -21.26
C ASP A 78 -29.98 24.26 -22.03
N LEU A 79 -28.76 23.72 -22.01
CA LEU A 79 -27.54 24.35 -22.51
C LEU A 79 -27.07 23.72 -23.85
N PRO A 80 -26.43 24.50 -24.76
CA PRO A 80 -25.90 23.97 -26.01
C PRO A 80 -24.84 22.87 -25.83
N ALA A 81 -24.69 21.97 -26.81
CA ALA A 81 -23.70 20.88 -26.74
C ALA A 81 -22.23 21.35 -26.67
N GLY A 82 -21.95 22.61 -27.04
CA GLY A 82 -20.62 23.23 -26.94
C GLY A 82 -20.32 23.92 -25.60
N THR A 83 -21.21 23.82 -24.61
CA THR A 83 -21.02 24.44 -23.30
C THR A 83 -19.80 23.84 -22.60
N GLY A 84 -18.82 24.69 -22.29
CA GLY A 84 -17.56 24.27 -21.69
C GLY A 84 -17.66 23.95 -20.19
N GLU A 85 -16.73 23.15 -19.67
CA GLU A 85 -16.67 22.77 -18.25
C GLU A 85 -16.63 23.98 -17.31
N ALA A 86 -15.89 25.04 -17.67
CA ALA A 86 -15.79 26.26 -16.87
C ALA A 86 -17.14 27.00 -16.73
N GLU A 87 -17.95 27.01 -17.78
CA GLU A 87 -19.28 27.61 -17.77
C GLU A 87 -20.25 26.79 -16.90
N LEU A 88 -20.15 25.47 -16.96
CA LEU A 88 -20.92 24.57 -16.09
C LEU A 88 -20.53 24.72 -14.62
N LEU A 89 -19.24 24.85 -14.30
CA LEU A 89 -18.76 25.12 -12.94
C LEU A 89 -19.33 26.45 -12.40
N ALA A 90 -19.32 27.50 -13.22
CA ALA A 90 -19.88 28.80 -12.85
C ALA A 90 -21.41 28.75 -12.67
N LEU A 91 -22.12 27.94 -13.48
CA LEU A 91 -23.54 27.70 -13.26
C LEU A 91 -23.79 26.97 -11.93
N ILE A 92 -23.06 25.89 -11.66
CA ILE A 92 -23.18 25.13 -10.40
C ILE A 92 -22.94 26.04 -9.19
N ASP A 93 -21.97 26.95 -9.25
CA ASP A 93 -21.71 27.92 -8.19
C ASP A 93 -22.89 28.85 -7.91
N ARG A 94 -23.55 29.32 -8.97
CA ARG A 94 -24.78 30.12 -8.82
C ARG A 94 -25.91 29.30 -8.21
N LEU A 95 -26.10 28.06 -8.64
CA LEU A 95 -27.12 27.16 -8.11
C LEU A 95 -26.88 26.78 -6.64
N ASN A 96 -25.60 26.59 -6.26
CA ASN A 96 -25.21 26.37 -4.88
C ASN A 96 -25.54 27.58 -3.99
N ALA A 97 -25.33 28.80 -4.51
CA ALA A 97 -25.61 30.03 -3.77
C ALA A 97 -27.12 30.38 -3.69
N ASP A 98 -27.95 29.90 -4.61
CA ASP A 98 -29.37 30.23 -4.65
C ASP A 98 -30.16 29.52 -3.54
N PRO A 99 -30.80 30.25 -2.61
CA PRO A 99 -31.60 29.65 -1.53
C PRO A 99 -32.92 29.03 -1.99
N LYS A 100 -33.38 29.30 -3.22
CA LYS A 100 -34.55 28.63 -3.81
C LYS A 100 -34.20 27.22 -4.32
N ILE A 101 -32.94 26.99 -4.67
CA ILE A 101 -32.46 25.71 -5.17
C ILE A 101 -32.03 24.85 -3.98
N HIS A 102 -32.71 23.73 -3.78
CA HIS A 102 -32.42 22.75 -2.74
C HIS A 102 -31.75 21.50 -3.31
N GLY A 103 -32.04 21.15 -4.55
CA GLY A 103 -31.40 20.06 -5.28
C GLY A 103 -30.81 20.51 -6.60
N ILE A 104 -29.66 19.95 -6.97
CA ILE A 104 -28.99 20.16 -8.25
C ILE A 104 -28.77 18.80 -8.91
N LEU A 105 -29.26 18.68 -10.13
CA LEU A 105 -29.05 17.54 -11.01
C LEU A 105 -28.29 18.00 -12.25
N VAL A 106 -27.12 17.41 -12.49
CA VAL A 106 -26.39 17.53 -13.76
C VAL A 106 -26.59 16.26 -14.56
N GLN A 107 -27.33 16.34 -15.67
CA GLN A 107 -27.67 15.18 -16.48
C GLN A 107 -26.43 14.65 -17.22
N LEU A 108 -26.07 13.40 -16.95
CA LEU A 108 -25.00 12.67 -17.63
C LEU A 108 -25.55 11.77 -18.75
N PRO A 109 -24.77 11.47 -19.80
CA PRO A 109 -23.41 11.96 -20.08
C PRO A 109 -23.39 13.40 -20.61
N LEU A 110 -22.24 14.08 -20.50
CA LEU A 110 -22.03 15.44 -21.00
C LEU A 110 -21.27 15.42 -22.34
N PRO A 111 -21.80 16.04 -23.42
CA PRO A 111 -21.09 16.15 -24.69
C PRO A 111 -19.73 16.84 -24.52
N GLY A 112 -18.66 16.24 -25.03
CA GLY A 112 -17.31 16.81 -24.98
C GLY A 112 -16.61 16.79 -23.61
N ILE A 113 -17.27 16.29 -22.56
CA ILE A 113 -16.71 16.19 -21.19
C ILE A 113 -16.83 14.72 -20.72
N PRO A 114 -15.81 13.89 -20.99
CA PRO A 114 -15.87 12.46 -20.67
C PRO A 114 -15.77 12.16 -19.16
N ASP A 115 -15.20 13.07 -18.36
CA ASP A 115 -15.11 12.95 -16.90
C ASP A 115 -15.82 14.12 -16.21
N ALA A 116 -16.99 13.84 -15.63
CA ALA A 116 -17.81 14.82 -14.93
C ALA A 116 -17.44 14.99 -13.44
N SER A 117 -16.37 14.33 -12.95
CA SER A 117 -16.03 14.31 -11.52
C SER A 117 -15.86 15.71 -10.94
N ARG A 118 -15.22 16.63 -11.67
CA ARG A 118 -15.04 18.02 -11.22
C ARG A 118 -16.36 18.78 -11.07
N LEU A 119 -17.34 18.51 -11.94
CA LEU A 119 -18.67 19.11 -11.86
C LEU A 119 -19.44 18.53 -10.67
N ILE A 120 -19.42 17.21 -10.50
CA ILE A 120 -20.07 16.53 -9.36
C ILE A 120 -19.49 17.02 -8.03
N HIS A 121 -18.16 17.10 -7.90
CA HIS A 121 -17.48 17.58 -6.69
C HIS A 121 -17.72 19.07 -6.41
N ARG A 122 -18.24 19.82 -7.40
CA ARG A 122 -18.56 21.23 -7.22
C ARG A 122 -19.97 21.45 -6.69
N ILE A 123 -20.87 20.48 -6.83
CA ILE A 123 -22.21 20.54 -6.24
C ILE A 123 -22.07 20.46 -4.72
N ASP A 124 -22.70 21.35 -3.96
CA ASP A 124 -22.75 21.24 -2.50
C ASP A 124 -23.34 19.86 -2.14
N PRO A 125 -22.68 19.04 -1.29
CA PRO A 125 -23.15 17.71 -0.94
C PRO A 125 -24.62 17.68 -0.47
N ARG A 126 -25.07 18.74 0.20
CA ARG A 126 -26.46 18.87 0.69
C ARG A 126 -27.46 19.15 -0.42
N LYS A 127 -27.00 19.55 -1.60
CA LYS A 127 -27.80 19.79 -2.81
C LYS A 127 -27.60 18.73 -3.89
N ASP A 128 -26.67 17.79 -3.72
CA ASP A 128 -26.41 16.71 -4.69
C ASP A 128 -27.48 15.60 -4.58
N VAL A 129 -28.59 15.83 -5.27
CA VAL A 129 -29.77 14.95 -5.19
C VAL A 129 -29.59 13.62 -5.93
N ASP A 130 -28.59 13.48 -6.79
CA ASP A 130 -28.20 12.19 -7.36
C ASP A 130 -27.35 11.35 -6.40
N GLY A 131 -26.79 11.96 -5.35
CA GLY A 131 -25.99 11.31 -4.32
C GLY A 131 -24.59 10.87 -4.79
N PHE A 132 -24.08 11.44 -5.89
CA PHE A 132 -22.78 11.07 -6.48
C PHE A 132 -21.59 11.81 -5.88
N HIS A 133 -21.82 12.85 -5.10
CA HIS A 133 -20.77 13.60 -4.42
C HIS A 133 -19.98 12.66 -3.50
N PRO A 134 -18.64 12.70 -3.49
CA PRO A 134 -17.82 11.81 -2.68
C PRO A 134 -18.16 11.83 -1.19
N GLU A 135 -18.57 12.98 -0.66
CA GLU A 135 -19.05 13.13 0.72
C GLU A 135 -20.33 12.32 0.96
N ASN A 136 -21.32 12.38 0.06
CA ASN A 136 -22.56 11.60 0.16
C ASN A 136 -22.30 10.09 0.08
N VAL A 137 -21.42 9.65 -0.83
CA VAL A 137 -20.99 8.24 -0.91
C VAL A 137 -20.17 7.84 0.32
N GLY A 138 -19.37 8.76 0.87
CA GLY A 138 -18.65 8.59 2.13
C GLY A 138 -19.59 8.41 3.32
N HIS A 139 -20.61 9.26 3.43
CA HIS A 139 -21.66 9.12 4.44
C HIS A 139 -22.36 7.77 4.32
N LEU A 140 -22.71 7.34 3.10
CA LEU A 140 -23.26 6.00 2.88
C LEU A 140 -22.30 4.90 3.36
N ALA A 141 -21.01 4.98 3.05
CA ALA A 141 -20.03 3.98 3.49
C ALA A 141 -19.85 3.92 5.02
N LEU A 142 -19.95 5.08 5.68
CA LEU A 142 -19.81 5.22 7.13
C LEU A 142 -21.13 5.03 7.90
N ARG A 143 -22.26 4.83 7.19
CA ARG A 143 -23.62 4.78 7.75
C ARG A 143 -24.05 6.09 8.42
N GLU A 144 -23.55 7.20 7.90
CA GLU A 144 -23.89 8.56 8.34
C GLU A 144 -25.06 9.13 7.53
N PHE A 145 -25.66 10.20 8.04
CA PHE A 145 -26.77 10.88 7.37
C PHE A 145 -26.26 11.67 6.16
N GLY A 146 -26.88 11.47 5.00
CA GLY A 146 -26.57 12.17 3.76
C GLY A 146 -27.54 11.80 2.65
N LEU A 147 -27.48 12.52 1.53
CA LEU A 147 -28.25 12.15 0.35
C LEU A 147 -27.66 10.87 -0.25
N ARG A 148 -28.51 9.90 -0.57
CA ARG A 148 -28.08 8.57 -1.03
C ARG A 148 -28.20 8.45 -2.55
N PRO A 149 -27.29 7.73 -3.22
CA PRO A 149 -27.41 7.43 -4.65
C PRO A 149 -28.79 6.92 -5.06
N CYS A 150 -29.43 7.62 -6.00
CA CYS A 150 -30.84 7.39 -6.35
C CYS A 150 -31.15 5.96 -6.77
N THR A 151 -30.34 5.39 -7.67
CA THR A 151 -30.58 4.04 -8.20
C THR A 151 -30.41 2.97 -7.11
N PRO A 152 -29.28 2.91 -6.36
CA PRO A 152 -29.12 2.00 -5.23
C PRO A 152 -30.21 2.09 -4.17
N ARG A 153 -30.57 3.30 -3.72
CA ARG A 153 -31.65 3.49 -2.74
C ARG A 153 -33.00 3.05 -3.30
N GLY A 154 -33.28 3.35 -4.56
CA GLY A 154 -34.45 2.84 -5.27
C GLY A 154 -34.52 1.32 -5.31
N ILE A 155 -33.38 0.64 -5.49
CA ILE A 155 -33.29 -0.83 -5.44
C ILE A 155 -33.59 -1.35 -4.03
N VAL A 156 -33.09 -0.72 -2.98
CA VAL A 156 -33.43 -1.10 -1.59
C VAL A 156 -34.94 -0.96 -1.35
N THR A 157 -35.57 0.12 -1.82
CA THR A 157 -37.03 0.28 -1.76
C THR A 157 -37.77 -0.84 -2.52
N LEU A 158 -37.30 -1.22 -3.71
CA LEU A 158 -37.85 -2.34 -4.47
C LEU A 158 -37.74 -3.66 -3.70
N LEU A 159 -36.58 -3.95 -3.09
CA LEU A 159 -36.38 -5.15 -2.29
C LEU A 159 -37.33 -5.22 -1.09
N GLY A 160 -37.66 -4.08 -0.49
CA GLY A 160 -38.65 -3.98 0.59
C GLY A 160 -40.09 -4.34 0.17
N HIS A 161 -40.38 -4.43 -1.12
CA HIS A 161 -41.67 -4.89 -1.66
C HIS A 161 -41.69 -6.37 -2.02
N THR A 162 -40.59 -7.10 -1.75
CA THR A 162 -40.54 -8.55 -1.88
C THR A 162 -40.91 -9.22 -0.56
N ASP A 163 -41.34 -10.48 -0.64
CA ASP A 163 -41.56 -11.35 0.53
C ASP A 163 -40.28 -12.09 0.98
N GLN A 164 -39.11 -11.72 0.43
CA GLN A 164 -37.83 -12.30 0.78
C GLN A 164 -37.07 -11.37 1.74
N PRO A 165 -36.55 -11.87 2.87
CA PRO A 165 -35.70 -11.06 3.74
C PRO A 165 -34.39 -10.72 3.04
N VAL A 166 -33.97 -9.46 3.12
CA VAL A 166 -32.69 -8.96 2.59
C VAL A 166 -31.53 -9.28 3.53
N ARG A 167 -31.73 -9.09 4.83
CA ARG A 167 -30.71 -9.32 5.86
C ARG A 167 -30.28 -10.79 5.92
N GLY A 168 -28.97 -11.03 6.01
CA GLY A 168 -28.37 -12.36 6.07
C GLY A 168 -28.27 -13.09 4.74
N ARG A 169 -28.69 -12.48 3.63
CA ARG A 169 -28.62 -13.07 2.28
C ARG A 169 -27.27 -12.83 1.60
N ASN A 170 -26.93 -13.74 0.68
CA ASN A 170 -25.81 -13.55 -0.24
C ASN A 170 -26.26 -12.71 -1.44
N ALA A 171 -25.71 -11.51 -1.58
CA ALA A 171 -25.96 -10.63 -2.70
C ALA A 171 -24.76 -10.59 -3.66
N THR A 172 -25.01 -10.76 -4.95
CA THR A 172 -24.02 -10.59 -6.01
C THR A 172 -24.38 -9.39 -6.87
N ILE A 173 -23.43 -8.47 -7.02
CA ILE A 173 -23.54 -7.28 -7.85
C ILE A 173 -22.62 -7.45 -9.04
N VAL A 174 -23.17 -7.43 -10.25
CA VAL A 174 -22.41 -7.49 -11.49
C VAL A 174 -22.35 -6.09 -12.09
N GLY A 175 -21.15 -5.49 -12.08
CA GLY A 175 -20.93 -4.09 -12.40
C GLY A 175 -20.55 -3.29 -11.15
N VAL A 176 -19.45 -2.55 -11.23
CA VAL A 176 -18.85 -1.78 -10.09
C VAL A 176 -18.66 -0.30 -10.44
N SER A 177 -19.63 0.27 -11.16
CA SER A 177 -19.63 1.70 -11.49
C SER A 177 -19.75 2.56 -10.24
N ASN A 178 -19.32 3.83 -10.35
CA ASN A 178 -19.45 4.80 -9.26
C ASN A 178 -20.90 5.24 -9.02
N HIS A 179 -21.79 5.08 -10.00
CA HIS A 179 -23.18 5.53 -9.91
C HIS A 179 -24.14 4.46 -9.36
N VAL A 180 -23.85 3.18 -9.62
CA VAL A 180 -24.73 2.07 -9.22
C VAL A 180 -23.97 1.01 -8.46
N GLY A 181 -22.99 0.36 -9.09
CA GLY A 181 -22.42 -0.88 -8.57
C GLY A 181 -21.78 -0.77 -7.18
N ARG A 182 -20.88 0.20 -7.00
CA ARG A 182 -20.19 0.42 -5.71
C ARG A 182 -21.16 0.93 -4.62
N PRO A 183 -21.95 1.98 -4.85
CA PRO A 183 -23.02 2.36 -3.92
C PRO A 183 -23.98 1.23 -3.55
N MET A 184 -24.40 0.39 -4.51
CA MET A 184 -25.29 -0.74 -4.25
C MET A 184 -24.67 -1.74 -3.29
N ALA A 185 -23.35 -1.95 -3.38
CA ALA A 185 -22.64 -2.81 -2.44
C ALA A 185 -22.73 -2.27 -1.02
N LEU A 186 -22.53 -0.97 -0.84
CA LEU A 186 -22.67 -0.31 0.45
C LEU A 186 -24.10 -0.41 0.97
N GLU A 187 -25.10 -0.18 0.12
CA GLU A 187 -26.51 -0.29 0.49
C GLU A 187 -26.89 -1.69 1.01
N LEU A 188 -26.45 -2.74 0.32
CA LEU A 188 -26.71 -4.12 0.74
C LEU A 188 -25.92 -4.51 1.98
N LEU A 189 -24.70 -3.98 2.17
CA LEU A 189 -23.95 -4.15 3.42
C LEU A 189 -24.66 -3.48 4.61
N ILE A 190 -25.31 -2.33 4.40
CA ILE A 190 -26.14 -1.67 5.42
C ILE A 190 -27.38 -2.49 5.73
N ALA A 191 -28.03 -3.02 4.71
CA ALA A 191 -29.18 -3.92 4.85
C ALA A 191 -28.81 -5.29 5.47
N GLY A 192 -27.51 -5.56 5.67
CA GLY A 192 -26.99 -6.74 6.36
C GLY A 192 -26.83 -7.97 5.46
N CYS A 193 -26.61 -7.78 4.16
CA CYS A 193 -26.22 -8.86 3.25
C CYS A 193 -24.71 -9.17 3.34
N THR A 194 -24.34 -10.39 2.95
CA THR A 194 -22.98 -10.70 2.50
C THR A 194 -22.88 -10.33 1.02
N VAL A 195 -21.97 -9.44 0.64
CA VAL A 195 -21.92 -8.86 -0.72
C VAL A 195 -20.70 -9.32 -1.50
N SER A 196 -20.89 -9.77 -2.74
CA SER A 196 -19.85 -10.04 -3.74
C SER A 196 -20.00 -9.11 -4.94
N CYS A 197 -18.91 -8.49 -5.40
CA CYS A 197 -18.91 -7.63 -6.57
C CYS A 197 -18.11 -8.26 -7.73
N CYS A 198 -18.76 -8.43 -8.88
CA CYS A 198 -18.15 -8.89 -10.12
C CYS A 198 -17.91 -7.70 -11.06
N HIS A 199 -16.74 -7.67 -11.71
CA HIS A 199 -16.31 -6.62 -12.63
C HIS A 199 -15.77 -7.19 -13.93
N LYS A 200 -15.39 -6.34 -14.89
CA LYS A 200 -14.91 -6.76 -16.22
C LYS A 200 -13.66 -7.66 -16.24
N PHE A 201 -13.00 -7.83 -15.09
CA PHE A 201 -11.83 -8.70 -14.94
C PHE A 201 -12.13 -9.95 -14.09
N THR A 202 -13.37 -10.12 -13.63
CA THR A 202 -13.81 -11.35 -12.98
C THR A 202 -13.82 -12.44 -14.04
N PRO A 203 -13.06 -13.55 -13.86
CA PRO A 203 -13.05 -14.64 -14.83
C PRO A 203 -14.47 -15.19 -15.06
N PRO A 204 -14.83 -15.59 -16.30
CA PRO A 204 -16.19 -16.04 -16.63
C PRO A 204 -16.73 -17.14 -15.72
N GLU A 205 -15.89 -18.11 -15.34
CA GLU A 205 -16.22 -19.21 -14.44
C GLU A 205 -16.50 -18.73 -13.01
N VAL A 206 -15.78 -17.71 -12.55
CA VAL A 206 -16.01 -17.09 -11.24
C VAL A 206 -17.29 -16.25 -11.27
N LEU A 207 -17.53 -15.50 -12.35
CA LEU A 207 -18.76 -14.74 -12.54
C LEU A 207 -19.97 -15.68 -12.51
N GLN A 208 -19.93 -16.77 -13.27
CA GLN A 208 -20.99 -17.78 -13.28
C GLN A 208 -21.23 -18.38 -11.89
N ALA A 209 -20.17 -18.74 -11.17
CA ALA A 209 -20.29 -19.28 -9.81
C ALA A 209 -20.93 -18.27 -8.85
N ARG A 210 -20.55 -16.99 -8.91
CA ARG A 210 -21.11 -15.92 -8.06
C ARG A 210 -22.57 -15.63 -8.38
N VAL A 211 -22.97 -15.71 -9.64
CA VAL A 211 -24.37 -15.54 -10.05
C VAL A 211 -25.22 -16.73 -9.56
N ARG A 212 -24.68 -17.96 -9.61
CA ARG A 212 -25.37 -19.17 -9.12
C ARG A 212 -25.55 -19.24 -7.61
N ASP A 213 -24.69 -18.55 -6.86
CA ASP A 213 -24.77 -18.53 -5.39
C ASP A 213 -25.66 -17.39 -4.84
N ALA A 214 -25.98 -16.40 -5.69
CA ALA A 214 -26.69 -15.19 -5.29
C ALA A 214 -28.16 -15.46 -4.90
N ASP A 215 -28.53 -15.11 -3.66
CA ASP A 215 -29.93 -14.98 -3.25
C ASP A 215 -30.54 -13.68 -3.79
N ILE A 216 -29.72 -12.63 -3.90
CA ILE A 216 -30.06 -11.34 -4.51
C ILE A 216 -29.03 -11.05 -5.60
N LEU A 217 -29.48 -10.93 -6.84
CA LEU A 217 -28.63 -10.62 -7.99
C LEU A 217 -28.95 -9.23 -8.50
N VAL A 218 -27.97 -8.32 -8.48
CA VAL A 218 -28.09 -6.98 -9.08
C VAL A 218 -27.14 -6.89 -10.28
N VAL A 219 -27.65 -6.56 -11.47
CA VAL A 219 -26.85 -6.46 -12.70
C VAL A 219 -26.95 -5.06 -13.27
N ALA A 220 -25.82 -4.38 -13.41
CA ALA A 220 -25.71 -2.97 -13.80
C ALA A 220 -24.45 -2.72 -14.65
N VAL A 221 -24.35 -3.39 -15.79
CA VAL A 221 -23.19 -3.34 -16.70
C VAL A 221 -23.49 -2.56 -17.98
N GLY A 222 -24.75 -2.58 -18.47
CA GLY A 222 -25.12 -2.00 -19.76
C GLY A 222 -24.62 -2.85 -20.94
N ARG A 223 -24.82 -4.17 -20.85
CA ARG A 223 -24.53 -5.14 -21.90
C ARG A 223 -25.69 -6.13 -22.02
N PRO A 224 -26.43 -6.13 -23.15
CA PRO A 224 -27.59 -7.01 -23.33
C PRO A 224 -27.24 -8.47 -23.09
N GLY A 225 -28.01 -9.16 -22.24
CA GLY A 225 -27.90 -10.61 -22.03
C GLY A 225 -26.54 -11.09 -21.53
N LEU A 226 -25.75 -10.23 -20.89
CA LEU A 226 -24.46 -10.59 -20.27
C LEU A 226 -24.60 -11.75 -19.28
N ILE A 227 -25.72 -11.79 -18.55
CA ILE A 227 -26.04 -12.86 -17.61
C ILE A 227 -27.10 -13.79 -18.24
N PRO A 228 -26.71 -15.00 -18.65
CA PRO A 228 -27.68 -16.04 -19.04
C PRO A 228 -28.61 -16.37 -17.88
N GLY A 229 -29.92 -16.46 -18.15
CA GLY A 229 -30.92 -16.66 -17.11
C GLY A 229 -30.78 -18.01 -16.40
N GLU A 230 -30.18 -19.01 -17.06
CA GLU A 230 -29.87 -20.34 -16.53
C GLU A 230 -28.86 -20.29 -15.37
N TRP A 231 -28.09 -19.21 -15.26
CA TRP A 231 -27.13 -19.02 -14.18
C TRP A 231 -27.82 -18.58 -12.88
N VAL A 232 -29.03 -18.03 -12.96
CA VAL A 232 -29.76 -17.53 -11.80
C VAL A 232 -30.09 -18.68 -10.84
N LYS A 233 -29.79 -18.48 -9.55
CA LYS A 233 -30.16 -19.42 -8.49
C LYS A 233 -31.69 -19.54 -8.40
N PRO A 234 -32.26 -20.76 -8.36
CA PRO A 234 -33.69 -20.92 -8.14
C PRO A 234 -34.14 -20.23 -6.85
N GLY A 235 -35.20 -19.42 -6.94
CA GLY A 235 -35.73 -18.62 -5.83
C GLY A 235 -35.04 -17.26 -5.60
N ALA A 236 -34.00 -16.91 -6.35
CA ALA A 236 -33.32 -15.61 -6.19
C ALA A 236 -34.22 -14.42 -6.54
N VAL A 237 -33.93 -13.27 -5.94
CA VAL A 237 -34.47 -11.96 -6.37
C VAL A 237 -33.50 -11.35 -7.38
N VAL A 238 -33.99 -11.01 -8.58
CA VAL A 238 -33.17 -10.47 -9.67
C VAL A 238 -33.55 -9.01 -9.95
N ILE A 239 -32.56 -8.13 -9.85
CA ILE A 239 -32.65 -6.71 -10.14
C ILE A 239 -31.77 -6.42 -11.36
N ASP A 240 -32.42 -6.21 -12.50
CA ASP A 240 -31.79 -5.82 -13.75
C ASP A 240 -31.88 -4.29 -13.91
N VAL A 241 -30.72 -3.65 -13.75
CA VAL A 241 -30.57 -2.19 -13.84
C VAL A 241 -30.21 -1.75 -15.25
N GLY A 242 -29.55 -2.62 -16.02
CA GLY A 242 -29.09 -2.32 -17.37
C GLY A 242 -30.26 -1.96 -18.27
N ILE A 243 -30.10 -0.90 -19.07
CA ILE A 243 -31.05 -0.54 -20.11
C ILE A 243 -30.28 -0.42 -21.41
N ASN A 244 -30.54 -1.36 -22.31
CA ASN A 244 -29.88 -1.43 -23.61
C ASN A 244 -30.92 -1.30 -24.71
N ARG A 245 -30.63 -0.50 -25.74
CA ARG A 245 -31.48 -0.36 -26.92
C ARG A 245 -30.95 -1.27 -28.02
N LEU A 246 -31.78 -2.18 -28.51
CA LEU A 246 -31.47 -3.03 -29.67
C LEU A 246 -31.68 -2.26 -30.98
N ASP A 247 -31.15 -2.81 -32.08
CA ASP A 247 -31.24 -2.21 -33.42
C ASP A 247 -32.69 -2.01 -33.90
N ASP A 248 -33.62 -2.82 -33.40
CA ASP A 248 -35.06 -2.71 -33.67
C ASP A 248 -35.79 -1.70 -32.75
N GLY A 249 -35.05 -1.00 -31.89
CA GLY A 249 -35.55 0.02 -30.98
C GLY A 249 -36.13 -0.52 -29.66
N ARG A 250 -36.23 -1.85 -29.48
CA ARG A 250 -36.66 -2.45 -28.20
C ARG A 250 -35.63 -2.21 -27.11
N LEU A 251 -36.12 -2.09 -25.87
CA LEU A 251 -35.28 -1.98 -24.68
C LEU A 251 -35.21 -3.33 -23.98
N VAL A 252 -33.99 -3.75 -23.65
CA VAL A 252 -33.71 -5.01 -22.94
C VAL A 252 -32.69 -4.79 -21.84
N GLY A 253 -32.73 -5.68 -20.84
CA GLY A 253 -31.82 -5.65 -19.71
C GLY A 253 -30.49 -6.38 -19.95
N ASP A 254 -29.67 -6.42 -18.90
CA ASP A 254 -28.40 -7.17 -18.91
C ASP A 254 -28.59 -8.67 -18.64
N VAL A 255 -29.77 -9.08 -18.17
CA VAL A 255 -30.14 -10.47 -17.87
C VAL A 255 -31.08 -11.00 -18.94
N SER A 256 -30.89 -12.25 -19.37
CA SER A 256 -31.84 -12.95 -20.25
C SER A 256 -33.15 -13.22 -19.53
N PHE A 257 -34.13 -12.31 -19.69
CA PHE A 257 -35.34 -12.21 -18.89
C PHE A 257 -36.17 -13.50 -18.84
N ASP A 258 -36.50 -14.10 -19.98
CA ASP A 258 -37.43 -15.25 -20.03
C ASP A 258 -36.89 -16.46 -19.24
N ALA A 259 -35.60 -16.77 -19.40
CA ALA A 259 -34.95 -17.86 -18.68
C ALA A 259 -34.77 -17.55 -17.19
N ALA A 260 -34.45 -16.30 -16.84
CA ALA A 260 -34.33 -15.86 -15.46
C ALA A 260 -35.68 -15.87 -14.74
N ALA A 261 -36.76 -15.46 -15.41
CA ALA A 261 -38.12 -15.43 -14.87
C ALA A 261 -38.69 -16.81 -14.55
N GLN A 262 -38.17 -17.88 -15.16
CA GLN A 262 -38.55 -19.26 -14.80
C GLN A 262 -37.88 -19.75 -13.50
N ARG A 263 -36.86 -19.04 -13.01
CA ARG A 263 -36.01 -19.47 -11.88
C ARG A 263 -36.10 -18.52 -10.69
N ALA A 264 -36.17 -17.22 -10.93
CA ALA A 264 -36.25 -16.20 -9.90
C ALA A 264 -37.57 -16.26 -9.12
N SER A 265 -37.57 -15.84 -7.86
CA SER A 265 -38.81 -15.60 -7.10
C SER A 265 -39.42 -14.24 -7.43
N TRP A 266 -38.57 -13.26 -7.69
CA TRP A 266 -38.90 -11.90 -8.12
C TRP A 266 -37.93 -11.42 -9.18
N ILE A 267 -38.42 -10.68 -10.18
CA ILE A 267 -37.57 -10.09 -11.22
C ILE A 267 -38.09 -8.71 -11.65
N THR A 268 -37.18 -7.75 -11.81
CA THR A 268 -37.53 -6.43 -12.36
C THR A 268 -37.67 -6.48 -13.89
N PRO A 269 -38.71 -5.86 -14.48
CA PRO A 269 -38.82 -5.76 -15.93
C PRO A 269 -37.92 -4.64 -16.48
N VAL A 270 -37.39 -4.84 -17.69
CA VAL A 270 -36.69 -3.79 -18.44
C VAL A 270 -37.42 -3.57 -19.76
N PRO A 271 -38.04 -2.38 -19.99
CA PRO A 271 -38.14 -1.23 -19.09
C PRO A 271 -39.26 -1.38 -18.05
N GLY A 272 -39.19 -0.64 -16.95
CA GLY A 272 -40.29 -0.55 -15.97
C GLY A 272 -39.93 -0.94 -14.53
N GLY A 273 -38.74 -1.51 -14.32
CA GLY A 273 -38.19 -1.81 -13.00
C GLY A 273 -37.46 -0.63 -12.38
N VAL A 274 -36.13 -0.60 -12.50
CA VAL A 274 -35.27 0.28 -11.70
C VAL A 274 -35.29 1.76 -12.13
N GLY A 275 -35.50 2.04 -13.43
CA GLY A 275 -35.50 3.40 -13.97
C GLY A 275 -36.54 4.34 -13.32
N PRO A 276 -37.84 3.98 -13.27
CA PRO A 276 -38.86 4.74 -12.55
C PRO A 276 -38.51 5.03 -11.10
N MET A 277 -37.95 4.04 -10.38
CA MET A 277 -37.53 4.19 -8.99
C MET A 277 -36.38 5.19 -8.82
N THR A 278 -35.48 5.27 -9.79
CA THR A 278 -34.40 6.27 -9.78
C THR A 278 -34.98 7.69 -9.84
N VAL A 279 -36.02 7.91 -10.66
CA VAL A 279 -36.69 9.22 -10.75
C VAL A 279 -37.46 9.55 -9.48
N ALA A 280 -38.20 8.58 -8.90
CA ALA A 280 -38.91 8.81 -7.65
C ALA A 280 -37.98 9.08 -6.47
N THR A 281 -36.85 8.38 -6.40
CA THR A 281 -35.83 8.58 -5.37
C THR A 281 -35.14 9.94 -5.49
N LEU A 282 -34.93 10.44 -6.72
CA LEU A 282 -34.44 11.80 -6.95
C LEU A 282 -35.38 12.86 -6.33
N MET A 283 -36.69 12.68 -6.47
CA MET A 283 -37.68 13.57 -5.84
C MET A 283 -37.62 13.45 -4.31
N GLN A 284 -37.45 12.24 -3.78
CA GLN A 284 -37.27 12.01 -2.35
C GLN A 284 -36.04 12.74 -1.80
N ASN A 285 -34.89 12.60 -2.46
CA ASN A 285 -33.66 13.29 -2.09
C ASN A 285 -33.81 14.82 -2.17
N THR A 286 -34.54 15.34 -3.15
CA THR A 286 -34.81 16.78 -3.27
C THR A 286 -35.61 17.33 -2.10
N ILE A 287 -36.61 16.58 -1.63
CA ILE A 287 -37.42 16.97 -0.47
C ILE A 287 -36.57 16.89 0.81
N GLU A 288 -35.76 15.84 0.96
CA GLU A 288 -34.86 15.69 2.11
C GLU A 288 -33.80 16.80 2.17
N ALA A 289 -33.25 17.21 1.03
CA ALA A 289 -32.37 18.37 0.92
C ALA A 289 -33.08 19.67 1.37
N ALA A 290 -34.35 19.84 0.98
CA ALA A 290 -35.15 20.99 1.39
C ALA A 290 -35.54 20.98 2.87
N ASP A 291 -35.74 19.80 3.46
CA ASP A 291 -36.00 19.62 4.89
C ASP A 291 -34.75 19.97 5.72
N GLY A 292 -33.54 19.61 5.25
CA GLY A 292 -32.27 19.92 5.91
C GLY A 292 -31.79 21.38 5.80
N ALA A 293 -32.30 22.16 4.83
CA ALA A 293 -31.86 23.54 4.59
C ALA A 293 -32.20 24.54 5.71
N GLY A 294 -33.13 24.20 6.62
CA GLY A 294 -33.56 25.05 7.74
C GLY A 294 -32.78 24.87 9.06
N THR A 295 -32.01 23.80 9.21
CA THR A 295 -31.25 23.49 10.44
C THR A 295 -29.81 24.00 10.32
N ARG A 296 -29.55 25.25 10.75
CA ARG A 296 -28.19 25.81 10.88
C ARG A 296 -27.54 25.42 12.22
N ASP A 297 -27.60 24.15 12.61
CA ASP A 297 -26.93 23.63 13.80
C ASP A 297 -26.13 22.36 13.44
N PRO A 298 -24.79 22.35 13.60
CA PRO A 298 -23.97 21.16 13.38
C PRO A 298 -24.21 20.05 14.42
N GLY A 299 -24.98 20.32 15.48
CA GLY A 299 -25.11 19.44 16.64
C GLY A 299 -26.55 19.11 17.00
N LEU A 300 -27.33 18.45 16.13
CA LEU A 300 -28.55 17.79 16.57
C LEU A 300 -28.87 16.55 15.73
N GLY A 301 -28.37 15.40 16.19
CA GLY A 301 -28.94 14.10 15.88
C GLY A 301 -30.35 14.01 16.46
N LYS A 302 -31.34 14.52 15.73
CA LYS A 302 -32.74 14.13 15.92
C LYS A 302 -33.07 13.06 14.91
N SER A 303 -33.17 11.84 15.45
CA SER A 303 -33.88 10.68 14.92
C SER A 303 -34.96 11.05 13.88
N PHE A 304 -34.61 10.94 12.61
CA PHE A 304 -35.56 10.43 11.64
C PHE A 304 -35.53 8.91 11.81
N LYS A 305 -36.58 8.36 12.42
CA LYS A 305 -36.77 6.91 12.49
C LYS A 305 -36.72 6.35 11.07
N ASP A 306 -35.86 5.37 10.89
CA ASP A 306 -35.78 4.58 9.67
C ASP A 306 -37.15 3.96 9.41
N PRO A 307 -37.73 4.05 8.20
CA PRO A 307 -38.92 3.29 7.85
C PRO A 307 -38.76 1.77 8.07
N ALA A 308 -37.51 1.26 8.14
CA ALA A 308 -37.20 -0.10 8.56
C ALA A 308 -37.42 -0.37 10.08
N GLU A 309 -37.49 0.66 10.92
CA GLU A 309 -37.91 0.54 12.32
C GLU A 309 -39.44 0.64 12.51
N ALA A 310 -40.17 1.11 11.49
CA ALA A 310 -41.61 1.37 11.61
C ALA A 310 -42.52 0.21 11.17
N SER A 311 -41.97 -0.88 10.62
CA SER A 311 -42.73 -2.11 10.34
C SER A 311 -42.17 -3.32 11.10
N ASP A 312 -42.93 -3.65 12.15
CA ASP A 312 -43.05 -4.96 12.76
C ASP A 312 -41.94 -5.43 13.72
N SER A 313 -42.35 -5.53 14.99
CA SER A 313 -41.62 -5.94 16.18
C SER A 313 -41.23 -7.42 16.19
N ARG A 314 -40.55 -7.89 15.13
CA ARG A 314 -40.10 -9.30 14.98
C ARG A 314 -38.60 -9.48 14.71
N TYR A 315 -37.78 -8.44 14.91
CA TYR A 315 -36.33 -8.48 14.60
C TYR A 315 -35.40 -8.45 15.83
N PHE A 316 -35.91 -8.78 17.02
CA PHE A 316 -35.09 -9.19 18.17
C PHE A 316 -35.41 -10.63 18.54
N VAL A 317 -34.56 -11.57 18.14
CA VAL A 317 -34.37 -12.79 18.93
C VAL A 317 -33.14 -12.53 19.79
N ALA A 318 -33.38 -12.18 21.05
CA ALA A 318 -32.39 -12.31 22.09
C ALA A 318 -31.92 -13.77 22.13
N LEU A 319 -30.61 -14.00 22.05
CA LEU A 319 -30.06 -15.28 22.47
C LEU A 319 -30.29 -15.40 24.00
N PRO A 320 -30.93 -16.47 24.49
CA PRO A 320 -31.14 -16.61 25.93
C PRO A 320 -29.81 -16.87 26.62
N MET A 321 -29.43 -15.95 27.51
CA MET A 321 -28.62 -16.28 28.67
C MET A 321 -29.45 -17.18 29.58
N ASP A 322 -29.31 -18.50 29.45
CA ASP A 322 -29.45 -19.45 30.55
C ASP A 322 -29.16 -20.88 30.07
N ALA A 323 -27.97 -21.38 30.41
CA ALA A 323 -27.73 -22.82 30.56
C ALA A 323 -26.72 -23.01 31.70
N ARG A 324 -27.26 -23.29 32.89
CA ARG A 324 -26.52 -23.68 34.09
C ARG A 324 -25.72 -24.96 33.79
N VAL A 325 -24.41 -24.92 34.05
CA VAL A 325 -23.57 -26.11 34.17
C VAL A 325 -23.33 -26.34 35.67
N PRO A 326 -23.56 -27.55 36.21
CA PRO A 326 -23.55 -27.80 37.65
C PRO A 326 -22.13 -27.87 38.23
N SER A 327 -22.03 -27.44 39.48
CA SER A 327 -20.87 -27.51 40.37
C SER A 327 -20.40 -28.94 40.66
N PRO A 328 -19.09 -29.18 40.88
CA PRO A 328 -18.64 -30.34 41.62
C PRO A 328 -18.31 -29.97 43.07
N GLU A 329 -19.02 -30.58 44.02
CA GLU A 329 -18.55 -30.70 45.40
C GLU A 329 -17.51 -31.82 45.52
N SER A 330 -16.50 -31.53 46.35
CA SER A 330 -15.35 -32.27 46.92
C SER A 330 -15.66 -33.70 47.45
N PRO A 331 -14.69 -34.58 47.86
CA PRO A 331 -13.51 -34.22 48.66
C PRO A 331 -12.20 -35.07 48.64
N LEU A 332 -11.15 -34.45 49.21
CA LEU A 332 -10.03 -34.98 50.05
C LEU A 332 -9.16 -36.15 49.52
N PHE A 333 -7.84 -35.94 49.44
CA PHE A 333 -6.86 -36.49 50.40
C PHE A 333 -5.41 -36.02 50.11
N SER A 334 -4.69 -35.82 51.21
CA SER A 334 -3.32 -35.33 51.40
C SER A 334 -2.23 -36.38 51.20
N HIS A 335 -0.98 -35.93 50.91
CA HIS A 335 0.36 -36.39 51.38
C HIS A 335 1.43 -35.95 50.37
N SER A 336 2.28 -34.93 50.60
CA SER A 336 3.53 -34.87 51.37
C SER A 336 4.71 -35.74 50.90
N LEU A 337 5.84 -35.08 50.58
CA LEU A 337 7.26 -35.40 50.88
C LEU A 337 8.26 -35.52 49.69
N HIS A 338 9.20 -34.55 49.66
CA HIS A 338 10.67 -34.65 49.59
C HIS A 338 11.42 -35.51 48.54
N SER A 339 12.10 -34.81 47.60
CA SER A 339 13.56 -34.83 47.28
C SER A 339 14.26 -36.14 46.77
N PRO A 340 15.54 -36.13 46.33
CA PRO A 340 16.11 -35.73 45.02
C PRO A 340 16.84 -36.91 44.30
N PHE A 341 17.51 -36.65 43.15
CA PHE A 341 18.56 -37.42 42.43
C PHE A 341 18.30 -37.91 40.98
N ARG A 342 19.03 -37.25 40.07
CA ARG A 342 19.85 -37.71 38.92
C ARG A 342 19.72 -39.14 38.32
N LEU A 343 19.62 -39.11 36.97
CA LEU A 343 20.34 -39.88 35.92
C LEU A 343 19.97 -41.36 35.63
N LYS A 344 19.38 -41.62 34.44
CA LYS A 344 19.99 -42.30 33.26
C LYS A 344 18.91 -42.92 32.36
N CYS A 345 19.14 -42.77 31.06
CA CYS A 345 18.34 -43.29 29.94
C CYS A 345 18.04 -44.79 30.02
N ARG A 346 16.82 -45.17 29.62
CA ARG A 346 16.56 -46.27 28.69
C ARG A 346 15.22 -46.05 28.00
N ALA A 347 15.26 -46.02 26.67
CA ALA A 347 14.10 -45.88 25.81
C ALA A 347 13.23 -47.15 25.83
N SER A 348 11.92 -46.96 25.89
CA SER A 348 10.86 -47.90 25.51
C SER A 348 9.61 -47.06 25.17
N PRO A 349 8.87 -47.38 24.09
CA PRO A 349 7.89 -46.47 23.51
C PRO A 349 6.59 -46.47 24.31
N HIS A 350 6.24 -45.35 24.93
CA HIS A 350 4.89 -45.14 25.43
C HIS A 350 4.03 -44.52 24.34
N SER A 351 3.15 -45.37 23.80
CA SER A 351 1.91 -45.02 23.14
C SER A 351 0.93 -44.36 24.12
N GLY A 352 1.15 -43.07 24.42
CA GLY A 352 0.11 -42.19 24.95
C GLY A 352 -0.51 -41.37 23.80
N PRO A 353 -1.74 -40.85 23.95
CA PRO A 353 -2.30 -39.95 22.96
C PRO A 353 -1.38 -38.73 22.79
N PRO A 354 -1.28 -38.14 21.58
CA PRO A 354 -0.35 -37.05 21.33
C PRO A 354 -0.71 -35.83 22.21
N MET A 355 0.10 -35.56 23.22
CA MET A 355 0.06 -34.29 23.94
C MET A 355 0.51 -33.17 22.99
N LEU A 356 -0.26 -32.09 22.96
CA LEU A 356 0.04 -30.90 22.18
C LEU A 356 1.34 -30.26 22.71
N ARG A 357 2.35 -30.09 21.86
CA ARG A 357 3.66 -29.53 22.23
C ARG A 357 3.65 -28.02 21.99
N ILE A 358 3.28 -27.24 23.01
CA ILE A 358 3.28 -25.77 22.98
C ILE A 358 4.63 -25.27 23.49
N GLN A 359 5.32 -24.44 22.70
CA GLN A 359 6.64 -23.90 23.07
C GLN A 359 6.56 -22.67 23.98
N ALA A 360 5.76 -21.67 23.61
CA ALA A 360 5.60 -20.43 24.35
C ALA A 360 4.29 -19.71 23.96
N GLU A 361 3.82 -18.84 24.85
CA GLU A 361 2.92 -17.74 24.47
C GLU A 361 3.75 -16.67 23.76
N ALA A 362 3.25 -16.12 22.65
CA ALA A 362 4.05 -15.27 21.76
C ALA A 362 3.34 -13.95 21.42
N LEU A 363 4.12 -12.87 21.35
CA LEU A 363 3.68 -11.49 21.27
C LEU A 363 4.20 -10.82 19.99
N THR A 364 3.39 -9.93 19.43
CA THR A 364 3.74 -9.01 18.33
C THR A 364 3.94 -7.59 18.85
N TYR A 365 4.24 -6.64 17.95
CA TYR A 365 4.40 -5.23 18.31
C TYR A 365 3.13 -4.62 18.96
N ASP A 366 1.95 -5.10 18.59
CA ASP A 366 0.66 -4.60 19.08
C ASP A 366 0.26 -5.13 20.47
N ASP A 367 0.88 -6.22 20.92
CA ASP A 367 0.54 -6.83 22.22
C ASP A 367 1.32 -6.19 23.38
N VAL A 368 2.24 -5.27 23.09
CA VAL A 368 3.12 -4.64 24.10
C VAL A 368 3.24 -3.14 23.94
N SER A 369 3.44 -2.44 25.07
CA SER A 369 3.83 -1.03 25.15
C SER A 369 5.10 -0.86 25.96
N LEU A 370 5.88 0.18 25.65
CA LEU A 370 7.07 0.54 26.44
C LEU A 370 6.65 1.36 27.65
N VAL A 371 7.18 1.01 28.82
CA VAL A 371 6.93 1.76 30.07
C VAL A 371 7.87 2.96 30.12
N PRO A 372 7.37 4.21 30.21
CA PRO A 372 8.21 5.38 30.40
C PRO A 372 9.08 5.25 31.67
N ALA A 373 10.29 5.82 31.62
CA ALA A 373 11.24 5.77 32.72
C ALA A 373 11.80 7.17 33.03
N HIS A 374 12.48 7.30 34.17
CA HIS A 374 13.16 8.54 34.50
C HIS A 374 14.16 8.91 33.40
N SER A 375 14.07 10.13 32.87
CA SER A 375 14.88 10.60 31.75
C SER A 375 15.47 11.98 32.03
N ILE A 376 16.80 12.07 31.88
CA ILE A 376 17.55 13.33 31.80
C ILE A 376 18.05 13.59 30.37
N VAL A 377 17.63 12.76 29.42
CA VAL A 377 18.11 12.74 28.04
C VAL A 377 17.05 13.35 27.13
N LEU A 378 17.41 14.37 26.37
CA LEU A 378 16.49 14.97 25.40
C LEU A 378 16.60 14.24 24.05
N PRO A 379 15.50 14.12 23.28
CA PRO A 379 15.49 13.44 21.98
C PRO A 379 16.55 13.93 20.97
N LYS A 380 16.94 15.20 21.04
CA LYS A 380 17.98 15.77 20.17
C LYS A 380 19.40 15.28 20.52
N ASP A 381 19.63 14.85 21.74
CA ASP A 381 20.95 14.52 22.28
C ASP A 381 21.25 13.00 22.21
N VAL A 382 20.27 12.18 21.80
CA VAL A 382 20.47 10.73 21.68
C VAL A 382 21.34 10.36 20.48
N SER A 383 22.11 9.29 20.62
CA SER A 383 22.86 8.65 19.54
C SER A 383 22.08 7.47 18.98
N LEU A 384 21.92 7.46 17.65
CA LEU A 384 21.29 6.37 16.91
C LEU A 384 22.32 5.41 16.29
N GLU A 385 23.61 5.63 16.57
CA GLU A 385 24.66 4.75 16.05
C GLU A 385 24.49 3.33 16.60
N THR A 386 24.66 2.34 15.73
CA THR A 386 24.49 0.93 16.08
C THR A 386 25.39 0.02 15.25
N ARG A 387 25.47 -1.24 15.65
CA ARG A 387 26.16 -2.31 14.94
C ARG A 387 25.16 -3.01 14.00
N LEU A 388 25.50 -3.11 12.72
CA LEU A 388 24.83 -4.02 11.79
C LEU A 388 25.43 -5.42 11.89
N THR A 389 26.75 -5.51 11.97
CA THR A 389 27.52 -6.75 12.11
C THR A 389 28.57 -6.59 13.22
N ARG A 390 29.46 -7.57 13.38
CA ARG A 390 30.62 -7.44 14.28
C ARG A 390 31.41 -6.15 14.02
N ASP A 391 31.74 -5.90 12.76
CA ASP A 391 32.68 -4.83 12.38
C ASP A 391 32.02 -3.65 11.65
N LEU A 392 30.78 -3.81 11.15
CA LEU A 392 30.09 -2.77 10.39
C LEU A 392 29.10 -2.00 11.27
N ARG A 393 29.29 -0.68 11.32
CA ARG A 393 28.45 0.27 12.07
C ARG A 393 27.63 1.14 11.14
N LEU A 394 26.42 1.50 11.59
CA LEU A 394 25.52 2.42 10.92
C LEU A 394 25.25 3.63 11.82
N LYS A 395 24.96 4.78 11.20
CA LYS A 395 24.55 5.99 11.93
C LYS A 395 23.04 5.98 12.26
N LEU A 396 22.30 5.06 11.64
CA LEU A 396 20.87 4.85 11.80
C LEU A 396 20.57 3.35 11.87
N PRO A 397 19.73 2.87 12.80
CA PRO A 397 19.46 1.44 12.97
C PRO A 397 18.42 0.92 11.95
N ILE A 398 18.45 1.37 10.69
CA ILE A 398 17.42 1.09 9.69
C ILE A 398 18.04 0.63 8.37
N LEU A 399 17.53 -0.49 7.87
CA LEU A 399 17.86 -1.10 6.59
C LEU A 399 16.65 -1.11 5.67
N SER A 400 16.88 -0.98 4.36
CA SER A 400 15.83 -1.27 3.38
C SER A 400 15.86 -2.75 2.96
N ALA A 401 14.67 -3.33 2.81
CA ALA A 401 14.52 -4.75 2.50
C ALA A 401 15.02 -5.12 1.09
N ALA A 402 15.57 -6.33 0.96
CA ALA A 402 16.11 -6.87 -0.29
C ALA A 402 15.01 -7.37 -1.24
N MET A 403 14.20 -6.43 -1.75
CA MET A 403 13.05 -6.73 -2.60
C MET A 403 13.10 -5.94 -3.89
N ASP A 404 12.63 -6.52 -4.99
CA ASP A 404 12.63 -5.93 -6.33
C ASP A 404 11.68 -4.73 -6.51
N THR A 405 10.85 -4.46 -5.50
CA THR A 405 9.97 -3.29 -5.40
C THR A 405 10.42 -2.33 -4.28
N VAL A 406 11.60 -2.54 -3.69
CA VAL A 406 12.12 -1.71 -2.59
C VAL A 406 13.53 -1.22 -2.88
N THR A 407 14.51 -2.09 -3.11
CA THR A 407 15.92 -1.66 -3.05
C THR A 407 16.73 -2.00 -4.31
N GLU A 408 16.98 -0.96 -5.10
CA GLU A 408 18.04 -0.87 -6.12
C GLU A 408 18.99 0.29 -5.77
N HIS A 409 19.95 0.62 -6.64
CA HIS A 409 21.00 1.62 -6.36
C HIS A 409 20.46 2.99 -5.90
N ARG A 410 19.34 3.47 -6.46
CA ARG A 410 18.75 4.78 -6.10
C ARG A 410 18.35 4.82 -4.62
N LEU A 411 17.58 3.83 -4.17
CA LEU A 411 17.17 3.76 -2.78
C LEU A 411 18.35 3.42 -1.86
N ALA A 412 19.27 2.55 -2.28
CA ALA A 412 20.44 2.22 -1.49
C ALA A 412 21.36 3.43 -1.25
N VAL A 413 21.57 4.28 -2.26
CA VAL A 413 22.28 5.56 -2.13
C VAL A 413 21.57 6.46 -1.12
N ALA A 414 20.26 6.68 -1.29
CA ALA A 414 19.49 7.55 -0.39
C ALA A 414 19.52 7.04 1.06
N MET A 415 19.36 5.73 1.28
CA MET A 415 19.47 5.11 2.61
C MET A 415 20.84 5.32 3.23
N ALA A 416 21.92 5.10 2.47
CA ALA A 416 23.28 5.28 2.95
C ALA A 416 23.59 6.74 3.29
N GLN A 417 23.15 7.70 2.45
CA GLN A 417 23.29 9.14 2.73
C GLN A 417 22.58 9.56 4.03
N LEU A 418 21.44 8.94 4.33
CA LEU A 418 20.67 9.20 5.56
C LEU A 418 21.22 8.46 6.79
N GLY A 419 22.26 7.64 6.63
CA GLY A 419 22.97 6.95 7.72
C GLY A 419 22.56 5.50 7.95
N GLY A 420 21.62 4.98 7.16
CA GLY A 420 21.26 3.56 7.13
C GLY A 420 22.05 2.79 6.08
N ILE A 421 21.50 1.69 5.57
CA ILE A 421 22.07 0.93 4.45
C ILE A 421 20.95 0.28 3.63
N GLY A 422 21.14 0.23 2.31
CA GLY A 422 20.25 -0.51 1.41
C GLY A 422 20.81 -1.88 1.04
N ILE A 423 19.94 -2.90 1.00
CA ILE A 423 20.29 -4.25 0.56
C ILE A 423 19.73 -4.51 -0.85
N ILE A 424 20.61 -4.60 -1.85
CA ILE A 424 20.24 -4.88 -3.24
C ILE A 424 19.67 -6.30 -3.35
N HIS A 425 18.48 -6.44 -3.94
CA HIS A 425 17.81 -7.74 -4.12
C HIS A 425 18.52 -8.66 -5.14
N LYS A 426 18.20 -9.96 -5.09
CA LYS A 426 18.81 -10.98 -5.96
C LYS A 426 18.01 -11.35 -7.22
N ASN A 427 16.80 -10.81 -7.42
CA ASN A 427 16.01 -10.92 -8.68
C ASN A 427 16.64 -10.14 -9.87
N LEU A 428 17.96 -10.26 -10.01
CA LEU A 428 18.81 -9.70 -11.07
C LEU A 428 19.81 -10.79 -11.44
N THR A 429 20.35 -10.77 -12.65
CA THR A 429 21.52 -11.60 -12.95
C THR A 429 22.70 -11.21 -12.04
N PRO A 430 23.65 -12.12 -11.77
CA PRO A 430 24.84 -11.83 -10.96
C PRO A 430 25.56 -10.53 -11.38
N ALA A 431 25.75 -10.34 -12.70
CA ALA A 431 26.39 -9.15 -13.25
C ALA A 431 25.57 -7.87 -13.05
N GLN A 432 24.25 -7.91 -13.21
CA GLN A 432 23.38 -6.75 -12.97
C GLN A 432 23.37 -6.34 -11.49
N GLN A 433 23.30 -7.30 -10.58
CA GLN A 433 23.34 -7.02 -9.14
C GLN A 433 24.67 -6.38 -8.72
N ALA A 434 25.79 -6.90 -9.24
CA ALA A 434 27.11 -6.30 -9.03
C ALA A 434 27.20 -4.89 -9.63
N ALA A 435 26.57 -4.64 -10.79
CA ALA A 435 26.51 -3.31 -11.37
C ALA A 435 25.71 -2.32 -10.51
N GLU A 436 24.61 -2.75 -9.88
CA GLU A 436 23.85 -1.95 -8.92
C GLU A 436 24.70 -1.58 -7.69
N VAL A 437 25.44 -2.54 -7.12
CA VAL A 437 26.41 -2.29 -6.04
C VAL A 437 27.47 -1.27 -6.48
N ALA A 438 28.07 -1.47 -7.65
CA ALA A 438 29.10 -0.59 -8.18
C ALA A 438 28.59 0.85 -8.37
N LYS A 439 27.31 1.05 -8.77
CA LYS A 439 26.70 2.38 -8.85
C LYS A 439 26.65 3.07 -7.48
N VAL A 440 26.31 2.35 -6.41
CA VAL A 440 26.29 2.90 -5.04
C VAL A 440 27.70 3.26 -4.59
N LYS A 441 28.66 2.35 -4.72
CA LYS A 441 30.06 2.56 -4.30
C LYS A 441 30.74 3.72 -5.04
N LYS A 442 30.30 4.04 -6.27
CA LYS A 442 30.82 5.14 -7.10
C LYS A 442 30.05 6.46 -6.97
N PHE A 443 28.96 6.49 -6.18
CA PHE A 443 28.09 7.68 -6.12
C PHE A 443 28.72 8.85 -5.37
N GLU A 444 29.45 8.55 -4.29
CA GLU A 444 30.24 9.49 -3.49
C GLU A 444 31.58 8.82 -3.20
N ALA A 445 32.58 9.12 -4.01
CA ALA A 445 33.96 8.81 -3.69
C ALA A 445 34.61 10.15 -3.34
N GLY A 446 34.89 10.43 -2.07
CA GLY A 446 35.44 11.72 -1.64
C GLY A 446 36.66 12.13 -2.48
N VAL A 447 37.54 11.16 -2.75
CA VAL A 447 38.59 11.24 -3.77
C VAL A 447 38.36 10.12 -4.77
N ILE A 448 38.20 10.44 -6.05
CA ILE A 448 38.19 9.46 -7.13
C ILE A 448 39.64 9.06 -7.38
N THR A 449 40.05 7.89 -6.89
CA THR A 449 41.45 7.42 -6.98
C THR A 449 41.86 7.00 -8.40
N GLU A 450 40.92 6.45 -9.18
CA GLU A 450 41.16 6.03 -10.57
C GLU A 450 40.19 6.76 -11.51
N PRO A 451 40.42 8.06 -11.77
CA PRO A 451 39.61 8.80 -12.73
C PRO A 451 39.87 8.27 -14.15
N PHE A 452 38.83 8.22 -14.99
CA PHE A 452 39.01 7.93 -16.41
C PHE A 452 39.88 8.99 -17.07
N THR A 453 40.93 8.58 -17.78
CA THR A 453 41.87 9.46 -18.48
C THR A 453 41.83 9.23 -19.99
N VAL A 454 42.33 10.21 -20.74
CA VAL A 454 42.52 10.12 -22.20
C VAL A 454 43.90 10.63 -22.59
N GLY A 455 44.37 10.25 -23.78
CA GLY A 455 45.61 10.77 -24.34
C GLY A 455 45.43 12.14 -25.01
N PRO A 456 46.52 12.90 -25.21
CA PRO A 456 46.47 14.21 -25.88
C PRO A 456 45.98 14.12 -27.35
N GLU A 457 46.20 12.97 -28.00
CA GLU A 457 45.78 12.70 -29.39
C GLU A 457 44.38 12.10 -29.51
N THR A 458 43.71 11.79 -28.39
CA THR A 458 42.31 11.32 -28.42
C THR A 458 41.42 12.39 -29.05
N THR A 459 40.52 12.00 -29.94
CA THR A 459 39.67 12.97 -30.66
C THR A 459 38.59 13.56 -29.73
N ILE A 460 38.16 14.79 -29.99
CA ILE A 460 37.06 15.43 -29.25
C ILE A 460 35.78 14.56 -29.29
N GLY A 461 35.51 13.92 -30.43
CA GLY A 461 34.38 13.02 -30.63
C GLY A 461 34.42 11.78 -29.72
N GLU A 462 35.60 11.17 -29.53
CA GLU A 462 35.78 10.05 -28.61
C GLU A 462 35.59 10.46 -27.15
N VAL A 463 36.12 11.62 -26.75
CA VAL A 463 35.93 12.14 -25.40
C VAL A 463 34.47 12.50 -25.14
N LEU A 464 33.74 13.03 -26.13
CA LEU A 464 32.30 13.26 -26.03
C LEU A 464 31.51 11.94 -25.86
N LYS A 465 31.89 10.88 -26.56
CA LYS A 465 31.28 9.55 -26.36
C LYS A 465 31.57 9.01 -24.96
N LEU A 466 32.82 9.10 -24.50
CA LEU A 466 33.24 8.67 -23.17
C LEU A 466 32.46 9.41 -22.07
N THR A 467 32.42 10.74 -22.15
CA THR A 467 31.76 11.60 -21.16
C THR A 467 30.25 11.35 -21.10
N ARG A 468 29.58 11.18 -22.25
CA ARG A 468 28.15 10.80 -22.30
C ARG A 468 27.90 9.40 -21.75
N ALA A 469 28.69 8.41 -22.16
CA ALA A 469 28.52 7.03 -21.74
C ALA A 469 28.77 6.83 -20.23
N ARG A 470 29.67 7.63 -19.64
CA ARG A 470 30.05 7.53 -18.23
C ARG A 470 29.43 8.61 -17.34
N ASN A 471 28.63 9.52 -17.91
CA ASN A 471 28.02 10.66 -17.22
C ASN A 471 29.03 11.51 -16.42
N ILE A 472 30.21 11.73 -16.98
CA ILE A 472 31.30 12.52 -16.38
C ILE A 472 31.46 13.86 -17.10
N SER A 473 31.65 14.94 -16.34
CA SER A 473 31.68 16.32 -16.87
C SER A 473 33.10 16.86 -17.10
N GLY A 474 34.13 16.04 -16.88
CA GLY A 474 35.51 16.38 -17.20
C GLY A 474 36.41 15.16 -17.12
N VAL A 475 37.48 15.17 -17.93
CA VAL A 475 38.38 14.04 -18.15
C VAL A 475 39.82 14.56 -18.08
N PRO A 476 40.64 14.07 -17.15
CA PRO A 476 42.07 14.35 -17.13
C PRO A 476 42.76 13.80 -18.40
N VAL A 477 43.71 14.55 -18.92
CA VAL A 477 44.51 14.19 -20.09
C VAL A 477 45.91 13.81 -19.61
N VAL A 478 46.33 12.58 -19.91
CA VAL A 478 47.60 12.01 -19.47
C VAL A 478 48.41 11.59 -20.69
N ASP A 479 49.70 11.93 -20.70
CA ASP A 479 50.66 11.49 -21.71
C ASP A 479 51.68 10.56 -21.02
N GLY A 480 51.64 9.27 -21.35
CA GLY A 480 52.35 8.25 -20.57
C GLY A 480 51.84 8.17 -19.12
N SER A 481 52.69 8.53 -18.15
CA SER A 481 52.31 8.63 -16.72
C SER A 481 52.06 10.08 -16.26
N GLU A 482 52.33 11.07 -17.11
CA GLU A 482 52.33 12.48 -16.73
C GLU A 482 50.97 13.15 -17.00
N LEU A 483 50.46 13.90 -16.03
CA LEU A 483 49.26 14.71 -16.19
C LEU A 483 49.55 15.96 -17.02
N VAL A 484 49.03 16.02 -18.25
CA VAL A 484 49.30 17.12 -19.21
C VAL A 484 48.13 18.10 -19.37
N GLY A 485 46.93 17.74 -18.91
CA GLY A 485 45.78 18.64 -18.97
C GLY A 485 44.49 18.10 -18.38
N ILE A 486 43.41 18.87 -18.55
CA ILE A 486 42.03 18.44 -18.30
C ILE A 486 41.10 19.05 -19.35
N VAL A 487 40.15 18.26 -19.84
CA VAL A 487 39.08 18.73 -20.73
C VAL A 487 37.73 18.59 -20.01
N THR A 488 36.88 19.61 -20.11
CA THR A 488 35.58 19.67 -19.45
C THR A 488 34.43 19.81 -20.45
N SER A 489 33.21 19.60 -19.97
CA SER A 489 32.00 19.79 -20.79
C SER A 489 31.88 21.21 -21.35
N ARG A 490 32.50 22.23 -20.73
CA ARG A 490 32.51 23.62 -21.23
C ARG A 490 33.40 23.76 -22.45
N ASP A 491 34.56 23.10 -22.44
CA ASP A 491 35.56 23.16 -23.52
C ASP A 491 35.05 22.49 -24.80
N MET A 492 34.18 21.49 -24.67
CA MET A 492 33.64 20.74 -25.82
C MET A 492 32.29 21.28 -26.33
N ARG A 493 31.62 22.21 -25.62
CA ARG A 493 30.18 22.53 -25.83
C ARG A 493 29.88 23.13 -27.21
N PHE A 494 30.83 23.85 -27.79
CA PHE A 494 30.65 24.57 -29.05
C PHE A 494 31.59 24.07 -30.15
N GLU A 495 32.26 22.93 -29.92
CA GLU A 495 33.20 22.37 -30.88
C GLU A 495 32.49 21.71 -32.05
N LYS A 496 32.89 22.09 -33.27
CA LYS A 496 32.31 21.60 -34.53
C LYS A 496 33.21 20.58 -35.23
N LYS A 497 34.51 20.60 -34.93
CA LYS A 497 35.52 19.69 -35.51
C LYS A 497 35.79 18.55 -34.54
N LEU A 498 34.94 17.54 -34.58
CA LEU A 498 35.01 16.44 -33.61
C LEU A 498 36.23 15.53 -33.82
N ASP A 499 36.86 15.58 -34.98
CA ASP A 499 38.04 14.78 -35.31
C ASP A 499 39.36 15.43 -34.83
N ASP A 500 39.33 16.68 -34.36
CA ASP A 500 40.52 17.34 -33.81
C ASP A 500 40.92 16.71 -32.46
N PRO A 501 42.23 16.68 -32.12
CA PRO A 501 42.72 16.11 -30.86
C PRO A 501 42.43 17.02 -29.66
N VAL A 502 42.16 16.42 -28.49
CA VAL A 502 41.78 17.18 -27.28
C VAL A 502 42.85 18.13 -26.76
N ARG A 503 44.13 17.93 -27.11
CA ARG A 503 45.22 18.86 -26.77
C ARG A 503 44.97 20.31 -27.25
N HIS A 504 44.12 20.50 -28.26
CA HIS A 504 43.77 21.84 -28.78
C HIS A 504 42.78 22.60 -27.89
N ILE A 505 41.97 21.89 -27.10
CA ILE A 505 40.89 22.49 -26.29
C ILE A 505 41.08 22.31 -24.78
N MET A 506 41.98 21.43 -24.34
CA MET A 506 42.20 21.16 -22.92
C MET A 506 42.81 22.36 -22.18
N THR A 507 42.54 22.46 -20.88
CA THR A 507 43.36 23.28 -19.99
C THR A 507 44.72 22.60 -19.83
N LYS A 508 45.78 23.26 -20.26
CA LYS A 508 47.15 22.74 -20.28
C LYS A 508 47.79 22.71 -18.89
N LYS A 509 48.82 21.86 -18.74
CA LYS A 509 49.60 21.63 -17.51
C LYS A 509 49.97 22.89 -16.73
N ASP A 510 50.46 23.93 -17.41
CA ASP A 510 50.89 25.20 -16.82
C ASP A 510 49.75 26.00 -16.15
N ARG A 511 48.49 25.67 -16.48
CA ARG A 511 47.29 26.30 -15.96
C ARG A 511 46.46 25.38 -15.07
N LEU A 512 46.91 24.15 -14.83
CA LEU A 512 46.20 23.22 -13.96
C LEU A 512 46.30 23.68 -12.51
N ILE A 513 45.15 23.67 -11.84
CA ILE A 513 45.08 23.79 -10.39
C ILE A 513 45.01 22.37 -9.83
N THR A 514 46.02 22.01 -9.03
CA THR A 514 46.17 20.67 -8.47
C THR A 514 46.41 20.74 -6.97
N VAL A 515 46.24 19.60 -6.29
CA VAL A 515 46.60 19.38 -4.89
C VAL A 515 47.48 18.14 -4.77
N ARG A 516 48.25 18.05 -3.68
CA ARG A 516 49.00 16.84 -3.35
C ARG A 516 48.11 15.80 -2.68
N GLU A 517 48.56 14.54 -2.68
CA GLU A 517 47.94 13.50 -1.88
C GLU A 517 47.86 13.93 -0.40
N GLY A 518 46.71 13.70 0.24
CA GLY A 518 46.48 14.08 1.64
C GLY A 518 46.09 15.54 1.88
N ALA A 519 45.85 16.35 0.83
CA ALA A 519 45.33 17.71 0.98
C ALA A 519 44.01 17.75 1.78
N SER A 520 43.85 18.78 2.60
CA SER A 520 42.66 18.93 3.45
C SER A 520 41.44 19.38 2.65
N ASP A 521 40.23 19.02 3.11
CA ASP A 521 38.97 19.48 2.50
C ASP A 521 38.89 21.02 2.43
N GLU A 522 39.45 21.71 3.43
CA GLU A 522 39.47 23.18 3.51
C GLU A 522 40.39 23.79 2.44
N GLU A 523 41.60 23.24 2.25
CA GLU A 523 42.52 23.63 1.18
C GLU A 523 41.88 23.41 -0.20
N VAL A 524 41.27 22.25 -0.40
CA VAL A 524 40.58 21.91 -1.65
C VAL A 524 39.43 22.90 -1.91
N LEU A 525 38.58 23.17 -0.92
CA LEU A 525 37.48 24.13 -1.03
C LEU A 525 37.97 25.55 -1.36
N GLN A 526 39.04 26.00 -0.70
CA GLN A 526 39.63 27.31 -0.98
C GLN A 526 40.12 27.40 -2.44
N LEU A 527 40.80 26.36 -2.94
CA LEU A 527 41.30 26.33 -4.31
C LEU A 527 40.16 26.26 -5.34
N LEU A 528 39.14 25.43 -5.12
CA LEU A 528 37.95 25.35 -5.96
C LEU A 528 37.21 26.70 -6.02
N HIS A 529 37.00 27.33 -4.86
CA HIS A 529 36.31 28.63 -4.75
C HIS A 529 37.11 29.76 -5.39
N ARG A 530 38.40 29.89 -5.06
CA ARG A 530 39.30 30.94 -5.57
C ARG A 530 39.43 30.89 -7.09
N ASN A 531 39.55 29.69 -7.66
CA ASN A 531 39.76 29.52 -9.09
C ASN A 531 38.46 29.33 -9.88
N ARG A 532 37.29 29.30 -9.21
CA ARG A 532 35.96 29.13 -9.82
C ARG A 532 35.85 27.85 -10.67
N ILE A 533 36.47 26.78 -10.20
CA ILE A 533 36.50 25.45 -10.84
C ILE A 533 35.70 24.43 -10.02
N GLU A 534 35.18 23.41 -10.69
CA GLU A 534 34.34 22.38 -10.06
C GLU A 534 35.08 21.08 -9.71
N LYS A 535 36.34 20.95 -10.15
CA LYS A 535 37.16 19.75 -10.00
C LYS A 535 38.59 20.14 -9.70
N ILE A 536 39.27 19.34 -8.90
CA ILE A 536 40.70 19.50 -8.61
C ILE A 536 41.41 18.15 -8.78
N LEU A 537 42.58 18.18 -9.42
CA LEU A 537 43.37 16.98 -9.71
C LEU A 537 44.33 16.75 -8.55
N VAL A 538 44.42 15.51 -8.08
CA VAL A 538 45.37 15.08 -7.05
C VAL A 538 46.58 14.50 -7.75
N VAL A 539 47.77 15.01 -7.42
CA VAL A 539 49.04 14.59 -8.04
C VAL A 539 50.09 14.22 -6.99
N ASN A 540 51.04 13.36 -7.37
CA ASN A 540 52.25 13.10 -6.58
C ASN A 540 53.38 14.11 -6.92
N ASP A 541 54.55 13.93 -6.32
CA ASP A 541 55.73 14.78 -6.57
C ASP A 541 56.24 14.72 -8.03
N SER A 542 55.99 13.63 -8.74
CA SER A 542 56.33 13.45 -10.16
C SER A 542 55.28 14.02 -11.13
N PHE A 543 54.24 14.68 -10.62
CA PHE A 543 53.11 15.22 -11.38
C PHE A 543 52.28 14.15 -12.13
N GLU A 544 52.28 12.93 -11.61
CA GLU A 544 51.41 11.86 -12.08
C GLU A 544 50.04 12.00 -11.41
N LEU A 545 48.98 11.67 -12.16
CA LEU A 545 47.61 11.73 -11.65
C LEU A 545 47.36 10.62 -10.63
N ARG A 546 46.97 11.01 -9.41
CA ARG A 546 46.65 10.12 -8.29
C ARG A 546 45.19 10.14 -7.87
N GLY A 547 44.44 11.12 -8.38
CA GLY A 547 43.01 11.16 -8.21
C GLY A 547 42.36 12.46 -8.67
N LEU A 548 41.05 12.56 -8.42
CA LEU A 548 40.23 13.71 -8.78
C LEU A 548 39.21 13.94 -7.66
N ILE A 549 39.07 15.19 -7.20
CA ILE A 549 38.06 15.60 -6.22
C ILE A 549 37.08 16.56 -6.91
N THR A 550 35.79 16.46 -6.62
CA THR A 550 34.76 17.35 -7.19
C THR A 550 34.04 18.16 -6.12
N VAL A 551 33.62 19.38 -6.46
CA VAL A 551 32.78 20.23 -5.59
C VAL A 551 31.51 19.49 -5.16
N LYS A 552 30.94 18.67 -6.06
CA LYS A 552 29.73 17.89 -5.77
C LYS A 552 29.94 16.90 -4.62
N ASP A 553 31.09 16.24 -4.56
CA ASP A 553 31.38 15.25 -3.50
C ASP A 553 31.53 15.94 -2.13
N ILE A 554 32.14 17.12 -2.11
CA ILE A 554 32.27 17.93 -0.88
C ILE A 554 30.90 18.46 -0.44
N GLN A 555 30.09 18.98 -1.37
CA GLN A 555 28.74 19.46 -1.06
C GLN A 555 27.87 18.34 -0.49
N LYS A 556 27.89 17.14 -1.10
CA LYS A 556 27.15 15.98 -0.60
C LYS A 556 27.56 15.58 0.82
N LYS A 557 28.85 15.67 1.17
CA LYS A 557 29.36 15.41 2.53
C LYS A 557 28.80 16.42 3.54
N THR A 558 28.70 17.69 3.16
CA THR A 558 28.09 18.75 4.00
C THR A 558 26.58 18.57 4.13
N ASP A 559 25.89 18.23 3.05
CA ASP A 559 24.43 18.03 3.03
C ASP A 559 24.01 16.76 3.79
N ASN A 560 24.88 15.74 3.84
CA ASN A 560 24.62 14.44 4.47
C ASN A 560 25.69 14.07 5.51
N PRO A 561 25.77 14.80 6.65
CA PRO A 561 26.82 14.61 7.64
C PRO A 561 26.74 13.26 8.36
N ASN A 562 25.58 12.61 8.33
CA ASN A 562 25.34 11.30 8.94
C ASN A 562 25.45 10.13 7.95
N ALA A 563 25.97 10.36 6.74
CA ALA A 563 26.07 9.31 5.73
C ALA A 563 26.88 8.10 6.24
N ALA A 564 26.35 6.91 6.01
CA ALA A 564 27.00 5.65 6.32
C ALA A 564 28.04 5.34 5.24
N LYS A 565 29.32 5.39 5.61
CA LYS A 565 30.46 5.24 4.70
C LYS A 565 31.43 4.18 5.19
N ASP A 566 32.10 3.52 4.25
CA ASP A 566 33.22 2.62 4.52
C ASP A 566 34.50 3.40 4.88
N ALA A 567 35.57 2.67 5.22
CA ALA A 567 36.88 3.24 5.52
C ALA A 567 37.48 4.05 4.35
N SER A 568 37.05 3.80 3.12
CA SER A 568 37.44 4.54 1.92
C SER A 568 36.50 5.71 1.60
N THR A 569 35.63 6.10 2.54
CA THR A 569 34.65 7.20 2.42
C THR A 569 33.58 7.00 1.34
N ARG A 570 33.38 5.77 0.87
CA ARG A 570 32.31 5.42 -0.09
C ARG A 570 31.07 4.99 0.68
N LEU A 571 29.89 5.23 0.12
CA LEU A 571 28.63 4.83 0.74
C LEU A 571 28.57 3.32 0.99
N LEU A 572 28.00 2.91 2.12
CA LEU A 572 27.78 1.49 2.45
C LEU A 572 26.62 0.91 1.64
N VAL A 573 26.76 -0.35 1.22
CA VAL A 573 25.73 -1.10 0.50
C VAL A 573 25.85 -2.60 0.80
N GLY A 574 24.71 -3.25 0.96
CA GLY A 574 24.62 -4.71 1.07
C GLY A 574 23.94 -5.34 -0.14
N ALA A 575 24.03 -6.66 -0.25
CA ALA A 575 23.33 -7.42 -1.28
C ALA A 575 22.80 -8.74 -0.74
N ALA A 576 21.60 -9.14 -1.15
CA ALA A 576 21.04 -10.45 -0.85
C ALA A 576 21.57 -11.51 -1.82
N VAL A 577 21.78 -12.72 -1.32
CA VAL A 577 22.19 -13.89 -2.10
C VAL A 577 21.38 -15.12 -1.68
N GLY A 578 21.26 -16.07 -2.59
CA GLY A 578 20.54 -17.33 -2.34
C GLY A 578 21.45 -18.44 -1.83
N VAL A 579 20.98 -19.67 -1.99
CA VAL A 579 21.78 -20.89 -1.79
C VAL A 579 21.93 -21.71 -3.08
N GLY A 580 21.26 -21.29 -4.16
CA GLY A 580 21.24 -21.95 -5.46
C GLY A 580 22.57 -21.88 -6.24
N GLY A 581 22.59 -22.50 -7.42
CA GLY A 581 23.82 -22.80 -8.18
C GLY A 581 24.63 -21.61 -8.69
N ASP A 582 24.02 -20.44 -8.93
CA ASP A 582 24.73 -19.23 -9.41
C ASP A 582 25.34 -18.38 -8.27
N THR A 583 25.12 -18.79 -7.02
CA THR A 583 25.44 -17.99 -5.83
C THR A 583 26.94 -17.71 -5.68
N GLU A 584 27.81 -18.65 -6.02
CA GLU A 584 29.26 -18.48 -5.88
C GLU A 584 29.81 -17.40 -6.81
N GLN A 585 29.46 -17.49 -8.09
CA GLN A 585 29.78 -16.48 -9.09
C GLN A 585 29.19 -15.12 -8.70
N ARG A 586 27.97 -15.09 -8.17
CA ARG A 586 27.32 -13.87 -7.69
C ARG A 586 28.11 -13.21 -6.57
N ILE A 587 28.54 -13.97 -5.57
CA ILE A 587 29.32 -13.43 -4.45
C ILE A 587 30.68 -12.92 -4.93
N GLU A 588 31.35 -13.63 -5.84
CA GLU A 588 32.61 -13.19 -6.45
C GLU A 588 32.45 -11.82 -7.13
N LEU A 589 31.42 -11.67 -7.97
CA LEU A 589 31.15 -10.40 -8.66
C LEU A 589 30.76 -9.27 -7.70
N LEU A 590 29.99 -9.58 -6.66
CA LEU A 590 29.62 -8.60 -5.63
C LEU A 590 30.83 -8.14 -4.80
N ALA A 591 31.70 -9.08 -4.41
CA ALA A 591 32.94 -8.78 -3.72
C ALA A 591 33.86 -7.92 -4.59
N ALA A 592 34.01 -8.25 -5.88
CA ALA A 592 34.76 -7.44 -6.84
C ALA A 592 34.16 -6.04 -7.04
N ALA A 593 32.84 -5.90 -6.96
CA ALA A 593 32.15 -4.60 -6.99
C ALA A 593 32.31 -3.78 -5.70
N GLY A 594 32.84 -4.38 -4.63
CA GLY A 594 33.06 -3.74 -3.34
C GLY A 594 31.82 -3.70 -2.43
N VAL A 595 30.97 -4.73 -2.47
CA VAL A 595 29.86 -4.88 -1.50
C VAL A 595 30.41 -4.93 -0.07
N ASP A 596 29.74 -4.28 0.88
CA ASP A 596 30.22 -4.21 2.28
C ASP A 596 29.70 -5.38 3.13
N VAL A 597 28.51 -5.90 2.79
CA VAL A 597 27.87 -7.01 3.49
C VAL A 597 26.98 -7.84 2.55
N VAL A 598 27.03 -9.16 2.68
CA VAL A 598 26.10 -10.06 1.97
C VAL A 598 25.13 -10.72 2.93
N ILE A 599 23.87 -10.85 2.51
CA ILE A 599 22.83 -11.53 3.28
C ILE A 599 22.45 -12.82 2.56
N VAL A 600 22.78 -13.97 3.16
CA VAL A 600 22.26 -15.27 2.70
C VAL A 600 20.79 -15.31 3.12
N ASP A 601 19.89 -15.01 2.19
CA ASP A 601 18.48 -14.69 2.44
C ASP A 601 17.56 -15.77 1.85
N THR A 602 17.03 -16.62 2.73
CA THR A 602 16.04 -17.66 2.42
C THR A 602 14.83 -17.57 3.34
N ALA A 603 13.74 -18.26 3.01
CA ALA A 603 12.56 -18.32 3.90
C ALA A 603 12.85 -19.11 5.19
N HIS A 604 13.79 -20.06 5.16
CA HIS A 604 14.20 -20.86 6.31
C HIS A 604 15.72 -20.93 6.45
N GLY A 605 16.25 -19.99 7.24
CA GLY A 605 17.68 -19.82 7.49
C GLY A 605 18.34 -20.93 8.32
N HIS A 606 17.56 -21.80 8.97
CA HIS A 606 18.09 -22.94 9.73
C HIS A 606 18.28 -24.20 8.85
N SER A 607 18.17 -24.07 7.53
CA SER A 607 18.45 -25.16 6.61
C SER A 607 19.95 -25.36 6.42
N GLN A 608 20.38 -26.61 6.23
CA GLN A 608 21.80 -26.95 6.08
C GLN A 608 22.47 -26.16 4.94
N GLY A 609 21.79 -25.99 3.80
CA GLY A 609 22.32 -25.23 2.67
C GLY A 609 22.63 -23.76 2.99
N VAL A 610 21.88 -23.14 3.91
CA VAL A 610 22.17 -21.77 4.37
C VAL A 610 23.39 -21.75 5.28
N ILE A 611 23.46 -22.67 6.24
CA ILE A 611 24.60 -22.81 7.18
C ILE A 611 25.89 -23.04 6.39
N ASP A 612 25.87 -23.99 5.45
CA ASP A 612 27.00 -24.30 4.58
C ASP A 612 27.42 -23.09 3.73
N ARG A 613 26.43 -22.35 3.20
CA ARG A 613 26.71 -21.16 2.40
C ARG A 613 27.35 -20.05 3.23
N VAL A 614 26.87 -19.79 4.45
CA VAL A 614 27.49 -18.83 5.38
C VAL A 614 28.94 -19.22 5.68
N ALA A 615 29.18 -20.49 6.01
CA ALA A 615 30.51 -21.00 6.28
C ALA A 615 31.44 -20.87 5.06
N TRP A 616 30.92 -21.17 3.86
CA TRP A 616 31.67 -21.02 2.61
C TRP A 616 32.05 -19.56 2.33
N VAL A 617 31.12 -18.62 2.53
CA VAL A 617 31.40 -17.18 2.36
C VAL A 617 32.50 -16.75 3.31
N LYS A 618 32.37 -17.09 4.59
CA LYS A 618 33.34 -16.69 5.61
C LYS A 618 34.73 -17.31 5.38
N LYS A 619 34.77 -18.54 4.87
CA LYS A 619 36.03 -19.21 4.50
C LYS A 619 36.70 -18.58 3.28
N THR A 620 35.92 -18.25 2.25
CA THR A 620 36.44 -17.79 0.95
C THR A 620 36.76 -16.30 0.94
N TYR A 621 35.91 -15.51 1.62
CA TYR A 621 36.01 -14.05 1.72
C TYR A 621 35.99 -13.64 3.20
N PRO A 622 37.06 -13.92 3.99
CA PRO A 622 37.05 -13.75 5.44
C PRO A 622 36.81 -12.31 5.92
N GLN A 623 37.15 -11.33 5.08
CA GLN A 623 36.94 -9.91 5.36
C GLN A 623 35.52 -9.43 5.01
N LEU A 624 34.80 -10.16 4.15
CA LEU A 624 33.43 -9.81 3.78
C LEU A 624 32.50 -10.14 4.94
N GLN A 625 31.69 -9.15 5.35
CA GLN A 625 30.70 -9.34 6.39
C GLN A 625 29.54 -10.18 5.84
N VAL A 626 29.09 -11.18 6.60
CA VAL A 626 28.01 -12.09 6.19
C VAL A 626 26.89 -12.16 7.22
N ILE A 627 25.65 -12.06 6.74
CA ILE A 627 24.43 -12.16 7.54
C ILE A 627 23.65 -13.40 7.11
N GLY A 628 23.23 -14.23 8.06
CA GLY A 628 22.38 -15.40 7.79
C GLY A 628 20.92 -15.17 8.19
N GLY A 629 19.96 -15.61 7.37
CA GLY A 629 18.53 -15.57 7.72
C GLY A 629 17.59 -16.13 6.64
N ASN A 630 16.28 -16.15 6.86
CA ASN A 630 15.59 -15.69 8.07
C ASN A 630 15.41 -16.79 9.12
N ILE A 631 15.51 -16.43 10.39
CA ILE A 631 15.32 -17.33 11.53
C ILE A 631 14.32 -16.78 12.55
N VAL A 632 13.83 -17.62 13.46
CA VAL A 632 12.90 -17.23 14.54
C VAL A 632 13.19 -17.94 15.87
N THR A 633 14.29 -18.70 15.99
CA THR A 633 14.64 -19.47 17.18
C THR A 633 16.10 -19.27 17.57
N GLY A 634 16.39 -19.41 18.87
CA GLY A 634 17.74 -19.35 19.41
C GLY A 634 18.70 -20.37 18.80
N ASP A 635 18.26 -21.63 18.65
CA ASP A 635 19.08 -22.70 18.06
C ASP A 635 19.57 -22.35 16.65
N ALA A 636 18.68 -21.78 15.83
CA ALA A 636 19.02 -21.35 14.48
C ALA A 636 20.05 -20.21 14.48
N ALA A 637 19.94 -19.29 15.45
CA ALA A 637 20.88 -18.19 15.61
C ALA A 637 22.28 -18.69 16.00
N LEU A 638 22.35 -19.65 16.93
CA LEU A 638 23.59 -20.28 17.34
C LEU A 638 24.23 -21.05 16.19
N ALA A 639 23.46 -21.83 15.44
CA ALA A 639 23.96 -22.57 14.29
C ALA A 639 24.58 -21.66 13.22
N LEU A 640 23.93 -20.52 12.91
CA LEU A 640 24.47 -19.54 11.96
C LEU A 640 25.70 -18.82 12.50
N MET A 641 25.71 -18.46 13.79
CA MET A 641 26.87 -17.85 14.45
C MET A 641 28.07 -18.80 14.42
N ASP A 642 27.86 -20.08 14.72
CA ASP A 642 28.91 -21.11 14.73
C ASP A 642 29.46 -21.38 13.31
N ALA A 643 28.61 -21.26 12.28
CA ALA A 643 29.04 -21.25 10.88
C ALA A 643 29.84 -20.00 10.46
N GLY A 644 29.88 -18.96 11.30
CA GLY A 644 30.67 -17.75 11.06
C GLY A 644 29.87 -16.53 10.61
N ALA A 645 28.54 -16.52 10.80
CA ALA A 645 27.74 -15.32 10.59
C ALA A 645 28.21 -14.16 11.48
N ASP A 646 28.30 -12.95 10.90
CA ASP A 646 28.65 -11.73 11.62
C ASP A 646 27.41 -11.02 12.20
N ALA A 647 26.22 -11.37 11.73
CA ALA A 647 24.91 -11.05 12.31
C ALA A 647 23.85 -12.03 11.78
N VAL A 648 22.65 -11.99 12.37
CA VAL A 648 21.50 -12.79 11.92
C VAL A 648 20.29 -11.92 11.58
N LYS A 649 19.46 -12.39 10.64
CA LYS A 649 18.20 -11.73 10.26
C LYS A 649 17.00 -12.54 10.79
N VAL A 650 16.16 -11.89 11.59
CA VAL A 650 15.10 -12.51 12.39
C VAL A 650 13.72 -12.11 11.87
N GLY A 651 12.88 -13.09 11.55
CA GLY A 651 11.48 -12.90 11.19
C GLY A 651 11.00 -13.84 10.09
N VAL A 652 10.00 -14.66 10.39
CA VAL A 652 9.32 -15.53 9.41
C VAL A 652 7.81 -15.26 9.46
N GLY A 653 7.28 -14.77 8.35
CA GLY A 653 5.87 -14.38 8.21
C GLY A 653 5.37 -13.04 8.77
N PRO A 654 6.16 -12.13 9.40
CA PRO A 654 5.60 -10.87 9.94
C PRO A 654 5.41 -9.80 8.86
N GLY A 655 5.94 -9.99 7.66
CA GLY A 655 5.87 -8.99 6.59
C GLY A 655 4.44 -8.76 6.10
N SER A 656 4.10 -7.51 5.79
CA SER A 656 2.73 -7.08 5.42
C SER A 656 2.15 -7.75 4.16
N ILE A 657 2.99 -8.41 3.35
CA ILE A 657 2.63 -9.08 2.11
C ILE A 657 3.05 -10.55 2.08
N CYS A 658 3.48 -11.08 3.24
CA CYS A 658 3.89 -12.47 3.39
C CYS A 658 2.70 -13.29 3.88
N THR A 659 2.47 -14.44 3.25
CA THR A 659 1.40 -15.37 3.61
C THR A 659 1.92 -16.68 4.18
N THR A 660 3.23 -16.83 4.43
CA THR A 660 3.86 -18.05 4.98
C THR A 660 3.15 -18.60 6.22
N ARG A 661 2.75 -17.74 7.17
CA ARG A 661 2.00 -18.17 8.38
C ARG A 661 0.61 -18.73 8.07
N VAL A 662 0.00 -18.26 6.99
CA VAL A 662 -1.34 -18.68 6.56
C VAL A 662 -1.25 -19.95 5.69
N VAL A 663 -0.34 -19.96 4.72
CA VAL A 663 -0.22 -21.01 3.70
C VAL A 663 0.53 -22.23 4.25
N ALA A 664 1.68 -22.01 4.90
CA ALA A 664 2.51 -23.10 5.44
C ALA A 664 2.25 -23.36 6.93
N GLY A 665 1.60 -22.43 7.65
CA GLY A 665 1.39 -22.55 9.10
C GLY A 665 2.66 -22.32 9.94
N VAL A 666 3.72 -21.76 9.35
CA VAL A 666 5.04 -21.61 9.99
C VAL A 666 5.35 -20.14 10.30
N GLY A 667 5.82 -19.86 11.51
CA GLY A 667 6.30 -18.55 11.92
C GLY A 667 6.12 -18.30 13.42
N VAL A 668 6.71 -17.22 13.93
CA VAL A 668 6.63 -16.81 15.35
C VAL A 668 6.35 -15.30 15.41
N PRO A 669 5.39 -14.82 16.22
CA PRO A 669 5.18 -13.39 16.48
C PRO A 669 6.48 -12.63 16.77
N GLN A 670 6.61 -11.44 16.18
CA GLN A 670 7.92 -10.84 15.91
C GLN A 670 8.66 -10.37 17.17
N ILE A 671 7.96 -9.88 18.20
CA ILE A 671 8.61 -9.48 19.46
C ILE A 671 9.23 -10.71 20.14
N THR A 672 8.46 -11.79 20.27
CA THR A 672 8.96 -13.04 20.86
C THR A 672 10.09 -13.67 20.04
N ALA A 673 10.00 -13.64 18.71
CA ALA A 673 11.08 -14.16 17.86
C ALA A 673 12.40 -13.39 18.06
N VAL A 674 12.32 -12.07 18.14
CA VAL A 674 13.48 -11.20 18.40
C VAL A 674 14.05 -11.44 19.79
N ASP A 675 13.21 -11.49 20.81
CA ASP A 675 13.59 -11.71 22.21
C ASP A 675 14.29 -13.06 22.41
N MET A 676 13.71 -14.16 21.90
CA MET A 676 14.32 -15.49 21.99
C MET A 676 15.69 -15.57 21.30
N VAL A 677 15.85 -14.91 20.16
CA VAL A 677 17.13 -14.87 19.44
C VAL A 677 18.13 -13.99 20.19
N ALA A 678 17.70 -12.85 20.74
CA ALA A 678 18.55 -11.98 21.56
C ALA A 678 19.05 -12.71 22.81
N GLU A 679 18.16 -13.41 23.52
CA GLU A 679 18.49 -14.23 24.68
C GLU A 679 19.48 -15.34 24.32
N ALA A 680 19.31 -16.04 23.21
CA ALA A 680 20.27 -17.06 22.80
C ALA A 680 21.63 -16.46 22.44
N LEU A 681 21.67 -15.33 21.75
CA LEU A 681 22.92 -14.73 21.27
C LEU A 681 23.71 -14.01 22.37
N GLN A 682 23.06 -13.46 23.40
CA GLN A 682 23.74 -12.72 24.48
C GLN A 682 24.72 -11.65 23.93
N ASP A 683 24.26 -10.86 22.94
CA ASP A 683 25.01 -9.81 22.23
C ASP A 683 26.32 -10.24 21.50
N ARG A 684 26.60 -11.55 21.41
CA ARG A 684 27.81 -12.06 20.72
C ARG A 684 27.90 -11.64 19.26
N ILE A 685 26.75 -11.56 18.58
CA ILE A 685 26.58 -10.93 17.26
C ILE A 685 25.28 -10.11 17.24
N PRO A 686 25.21 -9.05 16.42
CA PRO A 686 23.98 -8.30 16.22
C PRO A 686 22.88 -9.14 15.57
N LEU A 687 21.64 -8.70 15.78
CA LEU A 687 20.48 -9.25 15.07
C LEU A 687 19.64 -8.14 14.45
N ILE A 688 19.00 -8.47 13.34
CA ILE A 688 18.17 -7.58 12.53
C ILE A 688 16.72 -8.04 12.64
N ALA A 689 15.81 -7.19 13.12
CA ALA A 689 14.38 -7.49 13.09
C ALA A 689 13.80 -7.16 11.70
N ASP A 690 13.36 -8.18 10.97
CA ASP A 690 12.88 -8.08 9.58
C ASP A 690 11.36 -8.30 9.48
N GLY A 691 10.64 -7.24 9.13
CA GLY A 691 9.20 -7.25 8.87
C GLY A 691 8.31 -6.88 10.07
N GLY A 692 7.03 -6.61 9.78
CA GLY A 692 5.99 -6.23 10.74
C GLY A 692 5.98 -4.76 11.19
N ILE A 693 6.98 -3.96 10.81
CA ILE A 693 7.11 -2.55 11.20
C ILE A 693 6.15 -1.69 10.36
N ARG A 694 5.24 -0.99 11.05
CA ARG A 694 4.26 -0.06 10.45
C ARG A 694 4.48 1.37 10.92
N TYR A 695 4.87 1.53 12.18
CA TYR A 695 5.06 2.83 12.83
C TYR A 695 6.47 2.97 13.42
N SER A 696 6.89 4.21 13.68
CA SER A 696 8.18 4.49 14.33
C SER A 696 8.30 3.86 15.73
N GLY A 697 7.18 3.73 16.45
CA GLY A 697 7.14 3.03 17.74
C GLY A 697 7.53 1.56 17.65
N ASP A 698 7.20 0.87 16.54
CA ASP A 698 7.57 -0.54 16.33
C ASP A 698 9.09 -0.72 16.24
N ILE A 699 9.80 0.29 15.71
CA ILE A 699 11.27 0.30 15.69
C ILE A 699 11.80 0.34 17.13
N GLY A 700 11.27 1.25 17.96
CA GLY A 700 11.63 1.32 19.38
C GLY A 700 11.40 -0.01 20.09
N LYS A 701 10.22 -0.63 19.89
CA LYS A 701 9.88 -1.94 20.46
C LYS A 701 10.82 -3.05 19.97
N ALA A 702 11.15 -3.10 18.67
CA ALA A 702 12.09 -4.09 18.15
C ALA A 702 13.49 -3.98 18.79
N LEU A 703 13.96 -2.75 18.99
CA LEU A 703 15.25 -2.49 19.64
C LEU A 703 15.21 -2.91 21.12
N VAL A 704 14.14 -2.60 21.86
CA VAL A 704 13.99 -3.03 23.26
C VAL A 704 13.90 -4.55 23.38
N ALA A 705 13.30 -5.24 22.40
CA ALA A 705 13.31 -6.71 22.36
C ALA A 705 14.70 -7.31 22.07
N GLY A 706 15.72 -6.49 21.78
CA GLY A 706 17.11 -6.91 21.65
C GLY A 706 17.73 -6.74 20.26
N ALA A 707 16.96 -6.30 19.27
CA ALA A 707 17.49 -6.02 17.93
C ALA A 707 18.51 -4.88 17.94
N SER A 708 19.56 -5.01 17.11
CA SER A 708 20.53 -3.93 16.91
C SER A 708 20.08 -2.99 15.79
N THR A 709 19.37 -3.53 14.80
CA THR A 709 18.83 -2.80 13.64
C THR A 709 17.49 -3.39 13.22
N VAL A 710 16.75 -2.65 12.40
CA VAL A 710 15.51 -3.11 11.79
C VAL A 710 15.57 -3.07 10.26
N MET A 711 14.89 -4.00 9.60
CA MET A 711 14.72 -4.02 8.15
C MET A 711 13.27 -3.69 7.78
N VAL A 712 13.11 -2.71 6.89
CA VAL A 712 11.82 -2.13 6.51
C VAL A 712 11.59 -2.30 5.01
N GLY A 713 10.42 -2.86 4.66
CA GLY A 713 9.97 -3.06 3.28
C GLY A 713 8.85 -2.10 2.87
N GLY A 714 7.61 -2.39 3.29
CA GLY A 714 6.41 -1.73 2.76
C GLY A 714 6.33 -0.22 2.95
N LEU A 715 6.97 0.34 4.00
CA LEU A 715 7.05 1.80 4.18
C LEU A 715 7.91 2.48 3.10
N PHE A 716 8.91 1.78 2.56
CA PHE A 716 9.85 2.29 1.57
C PHE A 716 9.45 1.98 0.13
N ALA A 717 8.65 0.93 -0.11
CA ALA A 717 8.19 0.58 -1.45
C ALA A 717 7.45 1.72 -2.18
N GLY A 718 6.81 2.63 -1.44
CA GLY A 718 6.08 3.78 -1.98
C GLY A 718 6.94 5.02 -2.26
N THR A 719 8.25 4.98 -2.03
CA THR A 719 9.10 6.18 -2.19
C THR A 719 9.53 6.40 -3.65
N GLU A 720 9.98 7.62 -3.92
CA GLU A 720 10.49 8.01 -5.23
C GLU A 720 11.72 7.21 -5.67
N GLU A 721 12.60 6.87 -4.73
CA GLU A 721 13.86 6.18 -4.97
C GLU A 721 13.70 4.66 -5.10
N ALA A 722 12.60 4.09 -4.59
CA ALA A 722 12.29 2.68 -4.77
C ALA A 722 12.14 2.35 -6.26
N PRO A 723 12.47 1.13 -6.70
CA PRO A 723 12.24 0.70 -8.08
C PRO A 723 10.73 0.63 -8.40
N GLY A 724 10.40 0.60 -9.69
CA GLY A 724 9.03 0.57 -10.19
C GLY A 724 8.42 1.95 -10.49
N GLU A 725 7.42 1.95 -11.37
CA GLU A 725 6.73 3.14 -11.87
C GLU A 725 5.63 3.61 -10.91
N VAL A 726 5.31 4.91 -11.00
CA VAL A 726 4.16 5.48 -10.29
C VAL A 726 2.90 5.26 -11.13
N GLU A 727 1.91 4.56 -10.57
CA GLU A 727 0.63 4.28 -11.19
C GLU A 727 -0.47 5.18 -10.62
N LEU A 728 -1.33 5.72 -11.49
CA LEU A 728 -2.48 6.49 -11.06
C LEU A 728 -3.69 5.56 -10.85
N PHE A 729 -4.21 5.49 -9.62
CA PHE A 729 -5.40 4.71 -9.29
C PHE A 729 -6.36 5.55 -8.44
N GLN A 730 -7.60 5.73 -8.94
CA GLN A 730 -8.61 6.55 -8.27
C GLN A 730 -8.12 7.98 -7.95
N GLY A 731 -7.37 8.59 -8.88
CA GLY A 731 -6.84 9.96 -8.73
C GLY A 731 -5.71 10.11 -7.70
N ARG A 732 -5.22 9.01 -7.12
CA ARG A 732 -4.07 9.00 -6.22
C ARG A 732 -2.92 8.21 -6.86
N SER A 733 -1.70 8.64 -6.57
CA SER A 733 -0.48 7.98 -7.03
C SER A 733 -0.14 6.79 -6.11
N TYR A 734 0.17 5.65 -6.72
CA TYR A 734 0.59 4.41 -6.07
C TYR A 734 1.87 3.90 -6.71
N LYS A 735 2.55 2.97 -6.03
CA LYS A 735 3.63 2.13 -6.61
C LYS A 735 3.30 0.67 -6.40
N SER A 736 3.74 -0.17 -7.33
CA SER A 736 3.62 -1.62 -7.20
C SER A 736 4.48 -2.13 -6.04
N TYR A 737 3.96 -3.07 -5.28
CA TYR A 737 4.66 -3.67 -4.15
C TYR A 737 4.32 -5.16 -4.06
N ARG A 738 5.33 -6.02 -4.04
CA ARG A 738 5.14 -7.47 -4.07
C ARG A 738 6.11 -8.23 -3.21
N GLY A 739 5.64 -9.36 -2.68
CA GLY A 739 6.41 -10.23 -1.80
C GLY A 739 7.35 -11.06 -2.63
N MET A 740 8.53 -11.39 -2.09
CA MET A 740 9.44 -12.30 -2.79
C MET A 740 8.80 -13.69 -3.00
N GLY A 741 7.78 -14.05 -2.21
CA GLY A 741 7.00 -15.27 -2.39
C GLY A 741 5.79 -15.13 -3.31
N SER A 742 5.59 -13.98 -3.97
CA SER A 742 4.54 -13.84 -4.99
C SER A 742 4.95 -14.55 -6.28
N LEU A 743 3.96 -14.97 -7.07
CA LEU A 743 4.21 -15.62 -8.37
C LEU A 743 5.11 -14.75 -9.27
N GLY A 744 4.80 -13.47 -9.43
CA GLY A 744 5.57 -12.58 -10.30
C GLY A 744 6.97 -12.24 -9.78
N ALA A 745 7.27 -12.41 -8.49
CA ALA A 745 8.62 -12.32 -7.97
C ALA A 745 9.38 -13.65 -8.14
N MET A 746 8.71 -14.77 -7.88
CA MET A 746 9.28 -16.11 -8.02
C MET A 746 9.68 -16.39 -9.48
N GLU A 747 8.83 -16.04 -10.45
CA GLU A 747 9.13 -16.10 -11.89
C GLU A 747 10.39 -15.31 -12.28
N LYS A 748 10.73 -14.25 -11.54
CA LYS A 748 11.91 -13.40 -11.79
C LYS A 748 13.15 -13.80 -10.98
N GLY A 749 13.15 -14.97 -10.33
CA GLY A 749 14.36 -15.54 -9.72
C GLY A 749 14.38 -15.60 -8.20
N SER A 750 13.21 -15.61 -7.54
CA SER A 750 13.12 -15.84 -6.08
C SER A 750 12.56 -17.21 -5.70
N LYS A 751 12.50 -18.17 -6.64
CA LYS A 751 12.05 -19.55 -6.38
C LYS A 751 12.90 -20.26 -5.32
N ASP A 752 14.22 -20.07 -5.37
CA ASP A 752 15.20 -20.72 -4.48
C ASP A 752 14.96 -20.38 -3.01
N ARG A 753 14.50 -19.15 -2.76
CA ARG A 753 14.14 -18.64 -1.42
C ARG A 753 13.07 -19.51 -0.75
N TYR A 754 12.16 -20.10 -1.53
CA TYR A 754 11.02 -20.90 -1.08
C TYR A 754 11.16 -22.38 -1.47
N PHE A 755 12.36 -22.85 -1.77
CA PHE A 755 12.66 -24.26 -2.09
C PHE A 755 11.92 -24.80 -3.31
N GLN A 756 11.61 -23.93 -4.29
CA GLN A 756 10.81 -24.28 -5.47
C GLN A 756 11.59 -24.16 -6.80
N ASP A 757 12.92 -24.28 -6.76
CA ASP A 757 13.80 -24.14 -7.95
C ASP A 757 13.49 -25.15 -9.06
N ALA A 758 13.07 -26.35 -8.69
CA ALA A 758 12.75 -27.42 -9.63
C ALA A 758 11.31 -27.38 -10.15
N SER A 759 10.49 -26.41 -9.71
CA SER A 759 9.07 -26.32 -10.07
C SER A 759 8.83 -25.44 -11.30
N ASP A 760 8.04 -25.97 -12.23
CA ASP A 760 7.46 -25.24 -13.35
C ASP A 760 6.59 -24.07 -12.84
N ALA A 761 6.44 -23.01 -13.66
CA ALA A 761 5.75 -21.77 -13.25
C ALA A 761 4.28 -21.99 -12.87
N ASP A 762 3.61 -22.96 -13.49
CA ASP A 762 2.22 -23.35 -13.26
C ASP A 762 2.01 -24.17 -11.96
N LYS A 763 3.08 -24.66 -11.33
CA LYS A 763 3.05 -25.47 -10.10
C LYS A 763 3.61 -24.75 -8.87
N LEU A 764 3.91 -23.45 -8.99
CA LEU A 764 4.43 -22.67 -7.88
C LEU A 764 3.34 -22.48 -6.80
N VAL A 765 3.73 -22.67 -5.54
CA VAL A 765 2.91 -22.40 -4.36
C VAL A 765 3.38 -21.08 -3.75
N PRO A 766 2.67 -19.96 -3.98
CA PRO A 766 3.12 -18.65 -3.51
C PRO A 766 2.93 -18.45 -2.01
N GLU A 767 3.96 -17.92 -1.36
CA GLU A 767 3.97 -17.52 0.05
C GLU A 767 3.98 -15.98 0.23
N GLY A 768 3.60 -15.26 -0.81
CA GLY A 768 3.42 -13.81 -0.80
C GLY A 768 2.39 -13.34 -1.82
N ILE A 769 1.97 -12.10 -1.65
CA ILE A 769 0.98 -11.44 -2.53
C ILE A 769 1.60 -10.26 -3.28
N GLU A 770 0.91 -9.84 -4.34
CA GLU A 770 1.20 -8.60 -5.05
C GLU A 770 0.11 -7.57 -4.73
N GLY A 771 0.52 -6.32 -4.56
CA GLY A 771 -0.37 -5.23 -4.24
C GLY A 771 0.20 -3.89 -4.69
N ARG A 772 -0.41 -2.82 -4.18
CA ARG A 772 0.05 -1.45 -4.41
C ARG A 772 0.12 -0.72 -3.09
N VAL A 773 1.12 0.14 -2.95
CA VAL A 773 1.27 1.04 -1.81
C VAL A 773 1.10 2.49 -2.27
N PRO A 774 0.50 3.39 -1.47
CA PRO A 774 0.42 4.80 -1.84
C PRO A 774 1.81 5.37 -2.09
N TYR A 775 1.93 6.26 -3.07
CA TYR A 775 3.16 7.04 -3.27
C TYR A 775 3.39 7.94 -2.04
N ARG A 776 4.62 7.96 -1.52
CA ARG A 776 4.96 8.61 -0.25
C ARG A 776 5.98 9.75 -0.39
N GLY A 777 6.36 10.11 -1.62
CA GLY A 777 7.39 11.12 -1.85
C GLY A 777 8.81 10.60 -1.61
N PRO A 778 9.78 11.50 -1.37
CA PRO A 778 11.18 11.14 -1.13
C PRO A 778 11.37 10.33 0.16
N LEU A 779 12.29 9.36 0.13
CA LEU A 779 12.65 8.52 1.27
C LEU A 779 13.10 9.33 2.50
N SER A 780 13.81 10.43 2.28
CA SER A 780 14.31 11.32 3.34
C SER A 780 13.20 11.82 4.26
N GLY A 781 12.02 12.14 3.71
CA GLY A 781 10.87 12.57 4.50
C GLY A 781 10.34 11.47 5.42
N ILE A 782 10.31 10.21 4.95
CA ILE A 782 9.89 9.07 5.77
C ILE A 782 10.92 8.78 6.86
N ILE A 783 12.21 8.72 6.51
CA ILE A 783 13.29 8.48 7.46
C ILE A 783 13.31 9.54 8.56
N HIS A 784 13.13 10.83 8.21
CA HIS A 784 13.03 11.91 9.19
C HIS A 784 11.95 11.64 10.25
N GLN A 785 10.76 11.17 9.84
CA GLN A 785 9.66 10.85 10.75
C GLN A 785 9.95 9.61 11.61
N LEU A 786 10.54 8.57 11.01
CA LEU A 786 10.92 7.35 11.73
C LEU A 786 11.99 7.66 12.80
N VAL A 787 13.01 8.44 12.42
CA VAL A 787 14.07 8.93 13.32
C VAL A 787 13.50 9.79 14.43
N GLY A 788 12.63 10.76 14.10
CA GLY A 788 11.99 11.62 15.08
C GLY A 788 11.20 10.81 16.14
N GLY A 789 10.42 9.83 15.69
CA GLY A 789 9.68 8.95 16.58
C GLY A 789 10.57 8.05 17.45
N LEU A 790 11.66 7.51 16.89
CA LEU A 790 12.63 6.72 17.66
C LEU A 790 13.33 7.58 18.72
N ARG A 791 13.79 8.79 18.36
CA ARG A 791 14.40 9.74 19.31
C ARG A 791 13.44 10.12 20.43
N ALA A 792 12.17 10.35 20.11
CA ALA A 792 11.14 10.60 21.12
C ALA A 792 10.96 9.39 22.05
N THR A 793 10.90 8.18 21.48
CA THR A 793 10.81 6.92 22.25
C THR A 793 11.97 6.81 23.23
N MET A 794 13.20 7.00 22.75
CA MET A 794 14.43 6.99 23.58
C MET A 794 14.38 8.03 24.70
N GLY A 795 13.86 9.23 24.42
CA GLY A 795 13.62 10.27 25.43
C GLY A 795 12.64 9.84 26.52
N TYR A 796 11.51 9.22 26.16
CA TYR A 796 10.51 8.73 27.12
C TYR A 796 11.02 7.60 28.01
N VAL A 797 11.89 6.74 27.50
CA VAL A 797 12.47 5.62 28.27
C VAL A 797 13.86 5.91 28.84
N GLY A 798 14.31 7.18 28.79
CA GLY A 798 15.55 7.62 29.42
C GLY A 798 16.84 7.02 28.85
N CYS A 799 16.85 6.71 27.55
CA CYS A 799 17.97 6.04 26.88
C CYS A 799 18.75 7.00 25.97
N ALA A 800 20.07 7.08 26.14
CA ALA A 800 20.93 7.95 25.32
C ALA A 800 21.46 7.26 24.07
N THR A 801 21.52 5.92 24.07
CA THR A 801 22.09 5.12 23.00
C THR A 801 21.18 3.94 22.62
N ILE A 802 21.43 3.34 21.45
CA ILE A 802 20.74 2.10 21.06
C ILE A 802 21.04 0.95 22.03
N GLU A 803 22.23 0.93 22.63
CA GLU A 803 22.57 -0.08 23.64
C GLU A 803 21.74 0.08 24.92
N ASP A 804 21.50 1.32 25.36
CA ASP A 804 20.58 1.59 26.46
C ASP A 804 19.18 1.05 26.14
N MET A 805 18.69 1.29 24.92
CA MET A 805 17.38 0.81 24.47
C MET A 805 17.25 -0.71 24.56
N ARG A 806 18.32 -1.45 24.27
CA ARG A 806 18.32 -2.93 24.27
C ARG A 806 18.37 -3.54 25.68
N THR A 807 18.79 -2.77 26.69
CA THR A 807 19.16 -3.33 28.00
C THR A 807 18.40 -2.74 29.19
N LYS A 808 17.80 -1.55 29.07
CA LYS A 808 17.18 -0.82 30.20
C LYS A 808 15.65 -0.78 30.20
N PRO A 809 14.97 -0.46 29.08
CA PRO A 809 13.52 -0.29 29.08
C PRO A 809 12.79 -1.60 29.38
N ARG A 810 11.50 -1.47 29.73
CA ARG A 810 10.63 -2.61 30.01
C ARG A 810 9.36 -2.51 29.20
N PHE A 811 8.83 -3.68 28.84
CA PHE A 811 7.50 -3.80 28.27
C PHE A 811 6.43 -3.95 29.35
N VAL A 812 5.21 -3.57 28.98
CA VAL A 812 3.97 -4.05 29.59
C VAL A 812 3.12 -4.67 28.49
N THR A 813 2.53 -5.83 28.78
CA THR A 813 1.56 -6.47 27.87
C THR A 813 0.24 -5.71 27.90
N ILE A 814 -0.34 -5.48 26.73
CA ILE A 814 -1.63 -4.80 26.59
C ILE A 814 -2.64 -5.74 25.93
N THR A 815 -3.92 -5.54 26.25
CA THR A 815 -5.02 -6.26 25.60
C THR A 815 -5.40 -5.56 24.30
N GLY A 816 -6.25 -6.18 23.48
CA GLY A 816 -6.82 -5.51 22.30
C GLY A 816 -7.61 -4.23 22.63
N ALA A 817 -8.10 -4.06 23.86
CA ALA A 817 -8.69 -2.79 24.30
C ALA A 817 -7.62 -1.73 24.55
N GLY A 818 -6.50 -2.09 25.18
CA GLY A 818 -5.34 -1.19 25.34
C GLY A 818 -4.72 -0.81 23.99
N GLN A 819 -4.75 -1.71 23.01
CA GLN A 819 -4.33 -1.39 21.64
C GLN A 819 -5.26 -0.32 21.01
N ARG A 820 -6.59 -0.49 21.12
CA ARG A 820 -7.54 0.52 20.62
C ARG A 820 -7.36 1.87 21.31
N GLU A 821 -7.14 1.88 22.62
CA GLU A 821 -6.82 3.09 23.39
C GLU A 821 -5.51 3.75 22.92
N SER A 822 -4.51 2.96 22.52
CA SER A 822 -3.22 3.48 22.05
C SER A 822 -3.31 4.21 20.70
N HIS A 823 -4.33 3.90 19.90
CA HIS A 823 -4.61 4.58 18.63
C HIS A 823 -5.54 5.77 18.84
N VAL A 824 -5.60 6.68 17.85
CA VAL A 824 -6.60 7.77 17.87
C VAL A 824 -8.00 7.15 17.90
N HIS A 825 -8.75 7.45 18.95
CA HIS A 825 -10.10 6.95 19.20
C HIS A 825 -11.04 8.09 19.58
N ASP A 826 -12.35 7.86 19.41
CA ASP A 826 -13.44 8.79 19.76
C ASP A 826 -13.38 10.19 19.11
N VAL A 827 -12.63 10.32 18.00
CA VAL A 827 -12.54 11.54 17.17
C VAL A 827 -12.41 11.21 15.69
N GLN A 828 -12.86 12.12 14.84
CA GLN A 828 -12.61 12.05 13.39
C GLN A 828 -11.30 12.75 13.05
N ILE A 829 -10.37 12.05 12.41
CA ILE A 829 -9.11 12.65 11.96
C ILE A 829 -9.38 13.55 10.75
N THR A 830 -9.27 14.86 10.93
CA THR A 830 -9.43 15.84 9.85
C THR A 830 -8.17 16.01 9.00
N LYS A 831 -6.99 15.70 9.56
CA LYS A 831 -5.70 15.76 8.88
C LYS A 831 -4.75 14.72 9.46
N GLU A 832 -4.37 13.73 8.64
CA GLU A 832 -3.37 12.74 9.05
C GLU A 832 -1.96 13.33 9.09
N PRO A 833 -1.20 13.13 10.18
CA PRO A 833 0.19 13.53 10.21
C PRO A 833 1.07 12.50 9.46
N PRO A 834 2.26 12.89 8.96
CA PRO A 834 3.11 12.02 8.16
C PRO A 834 3.57 10.72 8.85
N ASN A 835 3.63 10.71 10.18
CA ASN A 835 4.10 9.62 11.03
C ASN A 835 2.99 8.68 11.52
N TYR A 836 1.71 8.98 11.26
CA TYR A 836 0.58 8.16 11.71
C TYR A 836 -0.52 8.13 10.64
N ARG A 837 -0.76 6.94 10.08
CA ARG A 837 -1.89 6.64 9.19
C ARG A 837 -2.58 5.39 9.72
N MET A 838 -3.90 5.43 9.87
CA MET A 838 -4.65 4.21 10.14
C MET A 838 -4.71 3.39 8.85
N GLY A 839 -4.33 2.12 8.96
CA GLY A 839 -4.23 1.19 7.83
C GLY A 839 -5.58 0.71 7.35
#